data_AF-A0AAD2D827-F1
#
_entry.id   AF-A0AAD2D827-F1
#
_cell.length_a   1.000
_cell.length_b   1.000
_cell.length_c   1.000
_cell.angle_alpha   90.00
_cell.angle_beta   90.00
_cell.angle_gamma   90.00
#
_symmetry.space_group_name_H-M   'P 1'
#
loop_
_entity.id
_entity.type
_entity.pdbx_description
1 polymer ?
#
loop_
_entity_poly.entity_id
_entity_poly.type
_entity_poly.pdbx_seq_one_letter_code
_entity_poly.pdbx_strand_id
1 'polypeptide(L)'
;MEQIGVEINIADFEFFEEGDAYKSQPVNKSEIGCYIHCNGRLLDMLTISEQEQTMCIKFTDVSQILQVIIKNLSNEEIKYGSISLEAGLLMRSVTPEAKRVWLTVFDHPDDDLYDGDFTYDDSDAPRVLLQFQQAGMNPSQTTSQSITSYEEESSGFQKTVTSTTKTTTSINRVITSSESKQQPIETVVTETTQKYIEASNARTAPYEPQLQFEIGGEPHNSNGYDTRHVEEELQTLNQNLIVDMNDNQNQAFQVDEDRVEALNFLERAHLELKGEQTQDEQETKRLESAKEEITTETTTKTAKIDSEIHDLNTKTQDVEEKLDEAQKEKNSKAQEGLKLQDTIDIEEDLNEKGLSQETKDLRDQNCALQGQFQQSASTLINEKDERYQTLKAHKQLCYEYDDMIKHYSSKLFQAEESRKIHMDHKNEVLHKVKTLENTGEFLDQKIQISEIDLEALKTELELCRNDYSFDKTVLNEHIQELRESIQEQDVEIAALRDRLNDVESHKKDLDVTIEKQKLDLGAYETEMKEIEALGYDNQVIELQGKLKSVETQRRQHQNDLEKAQTNLSAKMTLFEGLEGRRKREKEDNAQRIESELIKIADLQLTINDILRSLDELNSKLESDGNKELVGAALENEKDSLNLKLQWALEERDNSRNDIKEAIEMFRAKQSEMAEQEKYIQVLREDIKEVTILIREKKTIITELELEIEKCDERIEFLVTCIRELDTEIHELTIILHQRDDRLRELNEIVGRPQPVDIHYKAVKGDKVDEMLAMYLEGCPVPVKRLGGGFYIFGTRKIYAKIMNGKLVVRVGGGYMFISEFIATYSEPEIAKLTKIASNLGVESIWDLDLEELFLNKGGASPKTSGLDKSPRGGFGSASFKKSKKGKTAINGTKRPKTFKGGF
;
A
#
# COMPACT_ATOMS: atom_id res chain seq x y z
N MET A 1 -1.60 13.78 -16.25
CA MET A 1 -0.41 14.45 -15.68
C MET A 1 0.59 14.64 -16.81
N GLU A 2 1.06 15.85 -17.06
CA GLU A 2 2.17 16.07 -18.00
C GLU A 2 3.41 15.36 -17.48
N GLN A 3 4.13 14.63 -18.34
CA GLN A 3 5.38 13.97 -17.97
C GLN A 3 6.44 15.03 -17.69
N ILE A 4 6.74 15.28 -16.41
CA ILE A 4 7.83 16.17 -16.01
C ILE A 4 9.13 15.37 -16.18
N GLY A 5 10.03 15.86 -17.05
CA GLY A 5 11.39 15.35 -17.13
C GLY A 5 12.28 16.05 -16.10
N VAL A 6 13.23 15.31 -15.54
CA VAL A 6 14.27 15.84 -14.65
C VAL A 6 15.62 15.61 -15.33
N GLU A 7 16.42 16.66 -15.46
CA GLU A 7 17.81 16.58 -15.88
C GLU A 7 18.68 16.38 -14.64
N ILE A 8 19.48 15.32 -14.62
CA ILE A 8 20.35 14.93 -13.50
C ILE A 8 21.80 14.91 -13.97
N ASN A 9 22.69 15.46 -13.16
CA ASN A 9 24.13 15.48 -13.31
C ASN A 9 24.78 15.05 -11.99
N ILE A 10 25.85 14.27 -12.05
CA ILE A 10 26.63 13.89 -10.88
C ILE A 10 27.92 14.70 -10.92
N ALA A 11 27.98 15.73 -10.08
CA ALA A 11 29.02 16.74 -10.17
C ALA A 11 30.30 16.37 -9.41
N ASP A 12 30.18 15.62 -8.32
CA ASP A 12 31.33 15.21 -7.50
C ASP A 12 31.01 13.99 -6.60
N PHE A 13 32.03 13.38 -6.02
CA PHE A 13 31.95 12.28 -5.07
C PHE A 13 33.08 12.34 -4.03
N GLU A 14 32.72 12.17 -2.75
CA GLU A 14 33.65 12.13 -1.61
C GLU A 14 33.57 10.78 -0.90
N PHE A 15 34.74 10.19 -0.65
CA PHE A 15 34.89 8.91 0.05
C PHE A 15 35.95 9.05 1.14
N PHE A 16 35.60 8.67 2.37
CA PHE A 16 36.53 8.62 3.51
C PHE A 16 36.59 7.17 4.00
N GLU A 17 37.78 6.56 4.00
CA GLU A 17 37.99 5.29 4.71
C GLU A 17 38.06 5.56 6.21
N GLU A 18 37.01 5.18 6.94
CA GLU A 18 37.06 5.14 8.41
C GLU A 18 38.04 4.04 8.84
N GLY A 19 39.26 4.44 9.23
CA GLY A 19 40.20 3.50 9.85
C GLY A 19 41.65 3.95 9.94
N ASP A 20 42.13 4.79 9.01
CA ASP A 20 43.52 5.21 9.01
C ASP A 20 43.63 6.74 8.90
N ALA A 21 43.91 7.39 10.04
CA ALA A 21 44.18 8.82 10.14
C ALA A 21 45.39 9.31 9.29
N TYR A 22 46.03 8.44 8.51
CA TYR A 22 47.14 8.74 7.64
C TYR A 22 47.10 7.93 6.34
N LYS A 23 46.22 8.32 5.41
CA LYS A 23 46.37 8.34 3.93
C LYS A 23 45.02 8.04 3.26
N SER A 24 44.17 9.06 3.13
CA SER A 24 43.19 9.06 2.04
C SER A 24 43.98 9.09 0.72
N GLN A 25 44.17 7.95 0.06
CA GLN A 25 44.59 7.99 -1.34
C GLN A 25 43.45 8.66 -2.11
N PRO A 26 43.71 9.75 -2.85
CA PRO A 26 42.66 10.39 -3.64
C PRO A 26 42.12 9.36 -4.63
N VAL A 27 40.85 8.97 -4.46
CA VAL A 27 40.18 8.10 -5.43
C VAL A 27 40.20 8.83 -6.77
N ASN A 28 40.76 8.20 -7.79
CA ASN A 28 40.83 8.78 -9.11
C ASN A 28 39.39 8.90 -9.65
N LYS A 29 38.84 10.12 -9.69
CA LYS A 29 37.45 10.38 -10.12
C LYS A 29 37.11 9.77 -11.50
N SER A 30 38.11 9.69 -12.38
CA SER A 30 37.97 9.07 -13.71
C SER A 30 37.73 7.55 -13.67
N GLU A 31 37.97 6.90 -12.54
CA GLU A 31 37.70 5.48 -12.30
C GLU A 31 36.37 5.25 -11.58
N ILE A 32 35.56 6.29 -11.36
CA ILE A 32 34.27 6.17 -10.68
C ILE A 32 33.13 6.23 -11.71
N GLY A 33 32.32 5.17 -11.75
CA GLY A 33 31.13 5.05 -12.57
C GLY A 33 29.88 5.14 -11.71
N CYS A 34 28.94 5.99 -12.12
CA CYS A 34 27.65 6.16 -11.49
C CYS A 34 26.57 5.54 -12.37
N TYR A 35 26.04 4.41 -11.95
CA TYR A 35 25.02 3.64 -12.66
C TYR A 35 23.64 4.11 -12.21
N ILE A 36 22.86 4.65 -13.12
CA ILE A 36 21.55 5.23 -12.82
C ILE A 36 20.47 4.25 -13.24
N HIS A 37 19.73 3.72 -12.27
CA HIS A 37 18.60 2.81 -12.45
C HIS A 37 17.29 3.53 -12.15
N CYS A 38 16.22 3.19 -12.87
CA CYS A 38 14.86 3.60 -12.54
C CYS A 38 13.97 2.36 -12.47
N ASN A 39 13.36 2.11 -11.30
CA ASN A 39 12.62 0.88 -10.99
C ASN A 39 13.41 -0.40 -11.36
N GLY A 40 14.67 -0.46 -10.93
CA GLY A 40 15.58 -1.59 -11.20
C GLY A 40 16.13 -1.66 -12.63
N ARG A 41 15.62 -0.86 -13.58
CA ARG A 41 16.12 -0.83 -14.95
C ARG A 41 17.25 0.17 -15.10
N LEU A 42 18.43 -0.27 -15.51
CA LEU A 42 19.55 0.60 -15.85
C LEU A 42 19.16 1.53 -17.01
N LEU A 43 19.27 2.85 -16.79
CA LEU A 43 19.03 3.89 -17.78
C LEU A 43 20.33 4.25 -18.50
N ASP A 44 21.37 4.58 -17.75
CA ASP A 44 22.71 4.92 -18.26
C ASP A 44 23.78 4.80 -17.17
N MET A 45 25.02 5.02 -17.55
CA MET A 45 26.18 5.14 -16.66
C MET A 45 26.90 6.45 -16.94
N LEU A 46 27.04 7.28 -15.92
CA LEU A 46 27.80 8.54 -15.97
C LEU A 46 29.18 8.34 -15.35
N THR A 47 30.21 8.98 -15.90
CA THR A 47 31.54 9.01 -15.29
C THR A 47 31.79 10.36 -14.64
N ILE A 48 32.38 10.36 -13.45
CA ILE A 48 32.73 11.61 -12.75
C ILE A 48 33.97 12.19 -13.42
N SER A 49 33.75 12.95 -14.49
CA SER A 49 34.79 13.59 -15.29
C SER A 49 34.72 15.12 -15.16
N GLU A 50 35.76 15.83 -15.58
CA GLU A 50 35.73 17.30 -15.64
C GLU A 50 34.66 17.84 -16.62
N GLN A 51 34.12 17.00 -17.50
CA GLN A 51 33.02 17.36 -18.39
C GLN A 51 31.69 17.00 -17.72
N GLU A 52 30.85 18.00 -17.51
CA GLU A 52 29.49 17.82 -16.98
C GLU A 52 28.68 16.93 -17.93
N GLN A 53 28.31 15.72 -17.46
CA GLN A 53 27.42 14.81 -18.17
C GLN A 53 26.03 14.90 -17.55
N THR A 54 25.07 15.41 -18.33
CA THR A 54 23.66 15.51 -17.92
C THR A 54 22.85 14.40 -18.58
N MET A 55 21.91 13.83 -17.83
CA MET A 55 20.93 12.86 -18.32
C MET A 55 19.52 13.37 -18.07
N CYS A 56 18.67 13.32 -19.09
CA CYS A 56 17.24 13.58 -18.95
C CYS A 56 16.48 12.30 -18.61
N ILE A 57 15.85 12.26 -17.44
CA ILE A 57 15.03 11.15 -16.95
C ILE A 57 13.58 11.59 -16.96
N LYS A 58 12.71 10.79 -17.58
CA LYS A 58 11.27 11.04 -17.62
C LYS A 58 10.56 10.08 -16.69
N PHE A 59 9.92 10.60 -15.65
CA PHE A 59 9.11 9.80 -14.75
C PHE A 59 7.68 9.67 -15.30
N THR A 60 7.15 8.46 -15.27
CA THR A 60 5.76 8.16 -15.62
C THR A 60 4.84 8.15 -14.41
N ASP A 61 5.41 7.94 -13.22
CA ASP A 61 4.69 7.82 -11.95
C ASP A 61 5.54 8.41 -10.81
N VAL A 62 4.88 9.00 -9.81
CA VAL A 62 5.50 9.53 -8.58
C VAL A 62 6.09 8.41 -7.70
N SER A 63 5.59 7.18 -7.85
CA SER A 63 6.06 5.97 -7.14
C SER A 63 7.37 5.38 -7.69
N GLN A 64 7.92 5.93 -8.78
CA GLN A 64 9.16 5.40 -9.36
C GLN A 64 10.36 5.74 -8.47
N ILE A 65 11.29 4.81 -8.35
CA ILE A 65 12.53 4.98 -7.58
C ILE A 65 13.69 5.12 -8.54
N LEU A 66 14.41 6.23 -8.42
CA LEU A 66 15.68 6.49 -9.09
C LEU A 66 16.82 6.04 -8.18
N GLN A 67 17.52 4.98 -8.53
CA GLN A 67 18.66 4.46 -7.78
C GLN A 67 19.97 4.83 -8.48
N VAL A 68 20.87 5.50 -7.76
CA VAL A 68 22.22 5.85 -8.20
C VAL A 68 23.21 4.92 -7.50
N ILE A 69 23.92 4.08 -8.25
CA ILE A 69 24.89 3.12 -7.71
C ILE A 69 26.29 3.55 -8.12
N ILE A 70 27.18 3.75 -7.16
CA ILE A 70 28.53 4.23 -7.39
C ILE A 70 29.51 3.05 -7.30
N LYS A 71 30.26 2.80 -8.37
CA LYS A 71 31.21 1.69 -8.48
C LYS A 71 32.54 2.14 -9.06
N ASN A 72 33.57 1.36 -8.80
CA ASN A 72 34.86 1.52 -9.47
C ASN A 72 34.79 0.90 -10.90
N LEU A 73 35.13 1.69 -11.93
CA LEU A 73 35.17 1.26 -13.34
C LEU A 73 36.31 0.27 -13.61
N SER A 74 37.43 0.41 -12.90
CA SER A 74 38.58 -0.50 -13.02
C SER A 74 38.28 -1.85 -12.34
N ASN A 75 37.38 -1.87 -11.35
CA ASN A 75 36.98 -3.07 -10.63
C ASN A 75 35.50 -3.01 -10.22
N GLU A 76 34.62 -3.54 -11.07
CA GLU A 76 33.16 -3.50 -10.89
C GLU A 76 32.67 -4.19 -9.60
N GLU A 77 33.49 -5.04 -8.97
CA GLU A 77 33.18 -5.67 -7.68
C GLU A 77 33.24 -4.68 -6.51
N ILE A 78 33.98 -3.56 -6.66
CA ILE A 78 34.06 -2.51 -5.64
C ILE A 78 32.88 -1.54 -5.83
N LYS A 79 31.84 -1.74 -5.03
CA LYS A 79 30.73 -0.79 -4.85
C LYS A 79 31.11 0.18 -3.73
N TYR A 80 31.09 1.48 -4.03
CA TYR A 80 31.32 2.52 -3.02
C TYR A 80 30.05 2.86 -2.24
N GLY A 81 28.87 2.68 -2.86
CA GLY A 81 27.57 2.80 -2.21
C GLY A 81 26.44 2.97 -3.23
N SER A 82 25.21 3.09 -2.75
CA SER A 82 24.05 3.47 -3.55
C SER A 82 23.14 4.43 -2.78
N ILE A 83 22.28 5.13 -3.52
CA ILE A 83 21.20 5.96 -2.98
C ILE A 83 19.99 5.84 -3.91
N SER A 84 18.81 5.67 -3.32
CA SER A 84 17.51 5.56 -3.97
C SER A 84 16.65 6.78 -3.64
N LEU A 85 16.18 7.47 -4.69
CA LEU A 85 15.38 8.69 -4.59
C LEU A 85 13.99 8.43 -5.16
N GLU A 86 12.94 8.71 -4.39
CA GLU A 86 11.58 8.67 -4.92
C GLU A 86 11.35 9.80 -5.94
N ALA A 87 10.74 9.45 -7.07
CA ALA A 87 10.40 10.41 -8.13
C ALA A 87 9.48 11.51 -7.61
N GLY A 88 8.57 11.20 -6.69
CA GLY A 88 7.72 12.17 -6.00
C GLY A 88 8.52 13.24 -5.26
N LEU A 89 9.59 12.85 -4.56
CA LEU A 89 10.46 13.76 -3.81
C LEU A 89 11.29 14.66 -4.75
N LEU A 90 11.86 14.06 -5.80
CA LEU A 90 12.59 14.78 -6.84
C LEU A 90 11.68 15.80 -7.54
N MET A 91 10.49 15.40 -8.00
CA MET A 91 9.57 16.28 -8.72
C MET A 91 9.07 17.45 -7.87
N ARG A 92 8.91 17.29 -6.56
CA ARG A 92 8.56 18.39 -5.64
C ARG A 92 9.71 19.39 -5.45
N SER A 93 10.94 18.94 -5.63
CA SER A 93 12.16 19.72 -5.31
C SER A 93 12.84 20.33 -6.52
N VAL A 94 12.44 19.92 -7.72
CA VAL A 94 12.98 20.41 -8.98
C VAL A 94 12.48 21.83 -9.26
N THR A 95 13.43 22.76 -9.37
CA THR A 95 13.20 24.15 -9.79
C THR A 95 13.73 24.38 -11.21
N PRO A 96 13.36 25.51 -11.86
CA PRO A 96 14.00 25.94 -13.12
C PRO A 96 15.49 26.22 -12.95
N GLU A 97 15.93 26.59 -11.75
CA GLU A 97 17.34 26.72 -11.39
C GLU A 97 17.90 25.36 -10.95
N ALA A 98 19.12 25.04 -11.39
CA ALA A 98 19.77 23.80 -11.00
C ALA A 98 20.11 23.77 -9.51
N LYS A 99 19.56 22.77 -8.82
CA LYS A 99 19.83 22.52 -7.41
C LYS A 99 20.99 21.55 -7.27
N ARG A 100 21.90 21.79 -6.32
CA ARG A 100 23.06 20.92 -6.01
C ARG A 100 22.96 20.51 -4.55
N VAL A 101 23.05 19.22 -4.27
CA VAL A 101 22.92 18.67 -2.91
C VAL A 101 23.90 17.51 -2.74
N TRP A 102 24.63 17.51 -1.62
CA TRP A 102 25.41 16.36 -1.18
C TRP A 102 24.52 15.33 -0.52
N LEU A 103 24.59 14.08 -0.99
CA LEU A 103 23.78 12.98 -0.51
C LEU A 103 24.65 11.81 -0.07
N THR A 104 24.45 11.28 1.12
CA THR A 104 25.17 10.10 1.62
C THR A 104 24.78 8.86 0.82
N VAL A 105 25.75 8.00 0.50
CA VAL A 105 25.52 6.72 -0.19
C VAL A 105 25.75 5.57 0.77
N PHE A 106 24.86 4.59 0.72
CA PHE A 106 24.83 3.44 1.63
C PHE A 106 25.45 2.21 0.99
N ASP A 107 26.08 1.37 1.80
CA ASP A 107 26.71 0.12 1.34
C ASP A 107 25.66 -0.90 0.85
N HIS A 108 24.54 -1.00 1.56
CA HIS A 108 23.44 -1.92 1.26
C HIS A 108 22.29 -1.25 0.46
N PRO A 109 21.80 -1.85 -0.64
CA PRO A 109 20.69 -1.29 -1.42
C PRO A 109 19.33 -1.34 -0.72
N ASP A 110 19.19 -2.11 0.36
CA ASP A 110 17.91 -2.17 1.11
C ASP A 110 17.74 -0.97 2.06
N ASP A 111 18.84 -0.30 2.40
CA ASP A 111 18.87 0.85 3.32
C ASP A 111 19.19 2.17 2.58
N ASP A 112 19.16 2.15 1.24
CA ASP A 112 19.61 3.29 0.43
C ASP A 112 18.51 4.30 0.09
N LEU A 113 17.29 4.12 0.60
CA LEU A 113 16.16 5.02 0.36
C LEU A 113 16.35 6.35 1.09
N TYR A 114 16.51 7.43 0.34
CA TYR A 114 16.63 8.78 0.88
C TYR A 114 15.28 9.30 1.40
N ASP A 115 15.23 9.64 2.68
CA ASP A 115 14.06 10.18 3.38
C ASP A 115 14.20 11.67 3.75
N GLY A 116 15.36 12.27 3.47
CA GLY A 116 15.64 13.68 3.75
C GLY A 116 14.92 14.67 2.83
N ASP A 117 15.00 15.95 3.18
CA ASP A 117 14.65 17.02 2.26
C ASP A 117 15.89 17.49 1.49
N PHE A 118 15.73 17.87 0.22
CA PHE A 118 16.86 18.36 -0.59
C PHE A 118 17.35 19.75 -0.14
N THR A 119 16.97 20.28 1.03
CA THR A 119 17.34 21.65 1.44
C THR A 119 18.66 21.73 2.18
N TYR A 120 19.16 20.61 2.70
CA TYR A 120 20.44 20.52 3.40
C TYR A 120 21.37 19.50 2.75
N ASP A 121 22.68 19.73 2.88
CA ASP A 121 23.73 18.80 2.45
C ASP A 121 23.98 17.74 3.54
N ASP A 122 24.04 16.47 3.16
CA ASP A 122 24.39 15.39 4.08
C ASP A 122 25.86 15.47 4.52
N SER A 123 26.12 15.32 5.81
CA SER A 123 27.47 15.41 6.40
C SER A 123 28.30 14.14 6.23
N ASP A 124 27.65 13.00 6.03
CA ASP A 124 28.26 11.69 6.22
C ASP A 124 28.84 11.16 4.91
N ALA A 125 30.05 10.60 4.98
CA ALA A 125 30.72 9.99 3.85
C ALA A 125 30.60 8.46 3.92
N PRO A 126 30.56 7.76 2.77
CA PRO A 126 30.68 8.29 1.42
C PRO A 126 29.45 9.07 0.93
N ARG A 127 29.66 10.10 0.09
CA ARG A 127 28.57 10.95 -0.43
C ARG A 127 28.81 11.42 -1.85
N VAL A 128 27.72 11.73 -2.55
CA VAL A 128 27.69 12.14 -3.94
C VAL A 128 27.02 13.51 -4.08
N LEU A 129 27.60 14.39 -4.90
CA LEU A 129 27.04 15.70 -5.20
C LEU A 129 26.12 15.56 -6.42
N LEU A 130 24.82 15.48 -6.16
CA LEU A 130 23.79 15.41 -7.18
C LEU A 130 23.36 16.83 -7.58
N GLN A 131 23.34 17.09 -8.89
CA GLN A 131 22.77 18.31 -9.46
C GLN A 131 21.54 17.95 -10.30
N PHE A 132 20.40 18.59 -10.05
CA PHE A 132 19.18 18.32 -10.83
C PHE A 132 18.37 19.58 -11.14
N GLN A 133 17.67 19.58 -12.29
CA GLN A 133 16.83 20.68 -12.78
C GLN A 133 15.67 20.17 -13.65
N GLN A 134 14.69 21.03 -13.93
CA GLN A 134 13.55 20.65 -14.78
C GLN A 134 13.96 20.52 -16.25
N ALA A 135 13.75 19.35 -16.85
CA ALA A 135 14.13 19.10 -18.23
C ALA A 135 13.28 19.96 -19.20
N GLY A 136 13.95 20.57 -20.19
CA GLY A 136 13.27 21.33 -21.24
C GLY A 136 13.06 22.82 -20.96
N MET A 137 13.47 23.33 -19.80
CA MET A 137 13.62 24.78 -19.58
C MET A 137 15.06 25.20 -19.84
N ASN A 138 15.49 25.20 -21.10
CA ASN A 138 16.76 25.85 -21.45
C ASN A 138 16.63 27.36 -21.16
N PRO A 139 17.47 27.95 -20.30
CA PRO A 139 17.58 29.40 -20.20
C PRO A 139 18.29 29.90 -21.45
N SER A 140 17.55 30.14 -22.53
CA SER A 140 18.11 30.72 -23.74
C SER A 140 17.31 31.96 -24.16
N GLN A 141 18.02 33.08 -24.12
CA GLN A 141 17.73 34.37 -24.75
C GLN A 141 16.95 35.42 -23.95
N THR A 142 17.42 35.77 -22.75
CA THR A 142 17.31 37.17 -22.32
C THR A 142 18.32 37.98 -23.13
N THR A 143 17.86 38.55 -24.25
CA THR A 143 18.59 39.55 -25.00
C THR A 143 18.79 40.75 -24.07
N SER A 144 20.01 40.99 -23.60
CA SER A 144 20.39 42.24 -22.95
C SER A 144 20.26 43.38 -23.96
N GLN A 145 19.06 43.95 -24.08
CA GLN A 145 18.89 45.28 -24.65
C GLN A 145 19.40 46.27 -23.63
N SER A 146 20.64 46.70 -23.85
CA SER A 146 21.18 47.95 -23.35
C SER A 146 20.19 49.08 -23.64
N ILE A 147 19.51 49.54 -22.59
CA ILE A 147 18.81 50.82 -22.60
C ILE A 147 19.89 51.90 -22.67
N THR A 148 20.16 52.36 -23.89
CA THR A 148 20.76 53.67 -24.16
C THR A 148 19.80 54.75 -23.66
N SER A 149 20.09 55.29 -22.47
CA SER A 149 19.52 56.57 -22.04
C SER A 149 20.18 57.69 -22.82
N TYR A 150 19.35 58.46 -23.52
CA TYR A 150 19.71 59.67 -24.23
C TYR A 150 20.40 60.69 -23.30
N GLU A 151 21.57 61.17 -23.73
CA GLU A 151 22.17 62.42 -23.24
C GLU A 151 21.37 63.60 -23.81
N GLU A 152 20.90 64.48 -22.93
CA GLU A 152 20.68 65.89 -23.24
C GLU A 152 21.80 66.71 -22.59
N GLU A 153 22.33 67.62 -23.40
CA GLU A 153 23.49 68.47 -23.16
C GLU A 153 23.29 69.45 -21.99
N SER A 154 24.34 69.71 -21.20
CA SER A 154 25.10 70.98 -21.29
C SER A 154 25.91 71.35 -20.03
N SER A 155 27.14 71.82 -20.32
CA SER A 155 27.93 72.82 -19.58
C SER A 155 28.72 72.44 -18.31
N GLY A 156 29.95 71.96 -18.55
CA GLY A 156 31.19 72.71 -18.30
C GLY A 156 31.60 73.09 -16.86
N PHE A 157 32.72 72.53 -16.38
CA PHE A 157 33.86 73.32 -15.89
C PHE A 157 35.15 72.47 -15.80
N GLN A 158 36.29 73.13 -16.02
CA GLN A 158 37.63 72.58 -16.27
C GLN A 158 38.46 72.25 -15.00
N LYS A 159 39.52 71.42 -15.24
CA LYS A 159 40.82 71.29 -14.52
C LYS A 159 40.78 70.50 -13.18
N THR A 160 41.75 69.66 -12.79
CA THR A 160 43.19 69.57 -13.12
C THR A 160 43.75 68.19 -12.74
N VAL A 161 44.85 67.82 -13.40
CA VAL A 161 45.79 66.71 -13.18
C VAL A 161 46.31 66.58 -11.72
N THR A 162 46.38 65.37 -11.16
CA THR A 162 47.64 64.80 -10.59
C THR A 162 47.51 63.31 -10.23
N SER A 163 48.49 62.55 -10.71
CA SER A 163 48.83 61.17 -10.35
C SER A 163 49.35 61.04 -8.92
N THR A 164 49.07 59.94 -8.23
CA THR A 164 50.05 59.29 -7.33
C THR A 164 49.69 57.84 -7.06
N THR A 165 50.73 57.02 -7.13
CA THR A 165 50.87 55.59 -6.82
C THR A 165 50.81 55.28 -5.32
N LYS A 166 50.39 54.06 -4.96
CA LYS A 166 50.79 53.22 -3.79
C LYS A 166 49.95 51.92 -3.82
N THR A 167 50.50 50.75 -4.16
CA THR A 167 51.30 49.81 -3.35
C THR A 167 50.58 49.34 -2.07
N THR A 168 50.06 48.11 -2.09
CA THR A 168 49.61 47.39 -0.88
C THR A 168 50.21 45.99 -0.86
N THR A 169 50.80 45.69 0.28
CA THR A 169 51.75 44.63 0.60
C THR A 169 51.04 43.43 1.23
N SER A 170 51.51 42.24 0.87
CA SER A 170 51.16 40.91 1.40
C SER A 170 51.58 40.71 2.85
N ILE A 171 50.80 39.97 3.66
CA ILE A 171 51.30 39.28 4.87
C ILE A 171 50.60 37.91 5.03
N ASN A 172 51.40 36.85 4.89
CA ASN A 172 51.16 35.48 5.37
C ASN A 172 51.42 35.41 6.88
N ARG A 173 50.71 34.54 7.62
CA ARG A 173 51.16 34.11 8.95
C ARG A 173 50.91 32.62 9.21
N VAL A 174 52.05 31.95 9.39
CA VAL A 174 52.28 30.60 9.90
C VAL A 174 52.21 30.62 11.43
N ILE A 175 51.60 29.61 12.08
CA ILE A 175 51.97 29.19 13.45
C ILE A 175 51.93 27.66 13.55
N THR A 176 53.04 27.11 14.02
CA THR A 176 53.33 25.71 14.34
C THR A 176 53.20 25.43 15.85
N SER A 177 52.58 24.29 16.16
CA SER A 177 52.81 23.27 17.22
C SER A 177 53.55 23.56 18.56
N SER A 178 53.05 22.90 19.62
CA SER A 178 53.88 22.25 20.64
C SER A 178 53.23 20.97 21.21
N GLU A 179 54.04 19.92 21.35
CA GLU A 179 53.74 18.54 21.77
C GLU A 179 53.85 18.31 23.30
N SER A 180 53.23 17.23 23.80
CA SER A 180 53.78 16.32 24.84
C SER A 180 52.93 15.01 24.88
N LYS A 181 53.33 13.87 24.27
CA LYS A 181 54.22 12.75 24.68
C LYS A 181 53.79 11.85 25.88
N GLN A 182 53.65 10.55 25.52
CA GLN A 182 53.90 9.26 26.25
C GLN A 182 52.78 8.74 27.20
N GLN A 183 51.99 7.70 26.86
CA GLN A 183 52.23 6.21 26.77
C GLN A 183 52.59 5.52 28.11
N PRO A 184 52.37 4.19 28.28
CA PRO A 184 51.19 3.32 28.06
C PRO A 184 50.99 2.32 29.25
N ILE A 185 50.07 1.32 29.18
CA ILE A 185 50.19 -0.09 29.69
C ILE A 185 48.81 -0.78 29.85
N GLU A 186 48.58 -1.76 28.98
CA GLU A 186 48.11 -3.16 29.16
C GLU A 186 47.29 -3.66 30.40
N THR A 187 46.18 -4.31 30.04
CA THR A 187 45.75 -5.70 30.39
C THR A 187 44.89 -6.05 31.63
N VAL A 188 43.98 -7.01 31.33
CA VAL A 188 43.39 -8.09 32.15
C VAL A 188 42.03 -7.85 32.85
N VAL A 189 40.99 -8.40 32.19
CA VAL A 189 39.87 -9.23 32.70
C VAL A 189 39.80 -9.45 34.22
N THR A 190 38.66 -9.16 34.86
CA THR A 190 37.86 -10.14 35.65
C THR A 190 36.59 -9.52 36.23
N GLU A 191 35.59 -10.41 36.36
CA GLU A 191 34.30 -10.29 37.01
C GLU A 191 34.36 -9.67 38.42
N THR A 192 33.26 -9.06 38.89
CA THR A 192 32.40 -9.63 39.96
C THR A 192 31.56 -8.54 40.63
N THR A 193 30.25 -8.79 40.63
CA THR A 193 29.15 -8.19 41.37
C THR A 193 29.36 -8.20 42.90
N GLN A 194 29.14 -7.09 43.62
CA GLN A 194 28.23 -6.99 44.80
C GLN A 194 28.36 -5.69 45.62
N LYS A 195 27.19 -5.02 45.75
CA LYS A 195 26.63 -4.33 46.93
C LYS A 195 27.57 -3.93 48.07
N TYR A 196 27.57 -2.63 48.40
CA TYR A 196 27.66 -2.14 49.78
C TYR A 196 26.81 -0.89 49.97
N ILE A 197 25.90 -0.93 50.95
CA ILE A 197 25.32 0.20 51.67
C ILE A 197 26.09 0.29 53.01
N GLU A 198 26.22 1.51 53.54
CA GLU A 198 26.66 1.90 54.90
C GLU A 198 28.20 1.96 55.09
N ALA A 199 28.85 2.98 55.65
CA ALA A 199 28.40 4.13 56.42
C ALA A 199 29.50 5.23 56.50
N SER A 200 29.04 6.46 56.74
CA SER A 200 29.57 7.41 57.74
C SER A 200 30.60 8.49 57.34
N ASN A 201 30.16 9.73 57.65
CA ASN A 201 30.88 10.81 58.35
C ASN A 201 32.01 11.57 57.62
N ALA A 202 31.78 12.85 57.31
CA ALA A 202 32.03 13.96 58.23
C ALA A 202 32.14 15.32 57.51
N ARG A 203 31.46 16.33 58.09
CA ARG A 203 31.86 17.74 58.22
C ARG A 203 32.32 18.50 56.95
N THR A 204 31.48 19.41 56.49
CA THR A 204 31.90 20.67 55.86
C THR A 204 31.33 21.86 56.62
N ALA A 205 32.25 22.67 57.15
CA ALA A 205 32.04 24.01 57.68
C ALA A 205 32.17 25.03 56.53
N PRO A 206 31.75 26.30 56.72
CA PRO A 206 31.41 27.20 55.62
C PRO A 206 32.63 27.95 55.08
N TYR A 207 32.66 28.21 53.78
CA TYR A 207 33.62 29.11 53.16
C TYR A 207 32.88 30.29 52.53
N GLU A 208 33.12 31.46 53.11
CA GLU A 208 32.67 32.79 52.69
C GLU A 208 33.55 33.28 51.53
N PRO A 209 33.00 33.79 50.41
CA PRO A 209 33.78 34.56 49.46
C PRO A 209 33.63 36.07 49.75
N GLN A 210 34.74 36.69 50.17
CA GLN A 210 34.89 38.13 50.24
C GLN A 210 35.01 38.71 48.83
N LEU A 211 34.05 39.53 48.42
CA LEU A 211 34.18 40.47 47.30
C LEU A 211 34.23 41.89 47.86
N GLN A 212 35.40 42.52 47.78
CA GLN A 212 35.59 43.94 48.04
C GLN A 212 35.11 44.74 46.82
N PHE A 213 34.07 45.54 46.99
CA PHE A 213 33.73 46.64 46.09
C PHE A 213 34.03 47.97 46.79
N GLU A 214 34.87 48.78 46.16
CA GLU A 214 35.19 50.14 46.58
C GLU A 214 33.97 51.05 46.41
N ILE A 215 33.59 51.72 47.49
CA ILE A 215 32.54 52.73 47.52
C ILE A 215 33.18 54.10 47.26
N GLY A 216 32.73 54.78 46.21
CA GLY A 216 33.06 56.18 45.96
C GLY A 216 32.14 56.79 44.91
N GLY A 217 31.14 57.57 45.37
CA GLY A 217 30.33 58.45 44.51
C GLY A 217 28.85 58.44 44.86
N GLU A 218 28.42 59.38 45.71
CA GLU A 218 27.01 59.74 45.89
C GLU A 218 26.39 60.24 44.58
N PRO A 219 25.10 59.91 44.33
CA PRO A 219 24.22 60.90 43.74
C PRO A 219 22.96 61.09 44.58
N HIS A 220 22.77 62.33 45.01
CA HIS A 220 21.46 62.88 45.30
C HIS A 220 20.58 62.82 44.04
N ASN A 221 19.62 61.91 43.98
CA ASN A 221 18.25 62.25 43.55
C ASN A 221 17.28 61.10 43.85
N SER A 222 16.44 61.31 44.86
CA SER A 222 15.31 60.44 45.20
C SER A 222 14.18 60.64 44.19
N ASN A 223 14.12 59.80 43.16
CA ASN A 223 12.84 59.41 42.58
C ASN A 223 12.53 58.03 43.15
N GLY A 224 11.48 57.98 43.99
CA GLY A 224 11.03 56.76 44.65
C GLY A 224 10.65 55.71 43.62
N TYR A 225 11.43 54.61 43.58
CA TYR A 225 10.93 53.36 43.05
C TYR A 225 9.88 52.85 44.04
N ASP A 226 8.64 52.78 43.55
CA ASP A 226 7.52 52.22 44.30
C ASP A 226 7.81 50.75 44.56
N THR A 227 8.11 50.41 45.81
CA THR A 227 8.41 49.04 46.24
C THR A 227 7.29 48.07 45.91
N ARG A 228 6.07 48.55 45.66
CA ARG A 228 4.95 47.72 45.19
C ARG A 228 5.16 47.18 43.78
N HIS A 229 5.81 47.94 42.90
CA HIS A 229 6.00 47.51 41.52
C HIS A 229 7.02 46.37 41.41
N VAL A 230 8.09 46.45 42.21
CA VAL A 230 9.08 45.37 42.31
C VAL A 230 8.46 44.11 42.96
N GLU A 231 7.53 44.28 43.90
CA GLU A 231 6.82 43.17 44.54
C GLU A 231 5.81 42.51 43.59
N GLU A 232 5.14 43.28 42.72
CA GLU A 232 4.28 42.77 41.64
C GLU A 232 5.08 42.04 40.56
N GLU A 233 6.24 42.56 40.14
CA GLU A 233 7.13 41.86 39.20
C GLU A 233 7.65 40.55 39.77
N LEU A 234 8.02 40.52 41.05
CA LEU A 234 8.44 39.30 41.75
C LEU A 234 7.31 38.28 41.89
N GLN A 235 6.09 38.72 42.17
CA GLN A 235 4.92 37.83 42.20
C GLN A 235 4.62 37.26 40.82
N THR A 236 4.69 38.08 39.77
CA THR A 236 4.44 37.65 38.39
C THR A 236 5.50 36.64 37.95
N LEU A 237 6.78 36.90 38.24
CA LEU A 237 7.87 35.98 37.92
C LEU A 237 7.73 34.65 38.65
N ASN A 238 7.33 34.68 39.92
CA ASN A 238 7.12 33.47 40.72
C ASN A 238 5.90 32.68 40.25
N GLN A 239 4.84 33.36 39.79
CA GLN A 239 3.66 32.73 39.21
C GLN A 239 4.01 32.04 37.88
N ASN A 240 4.79 32.70 37.02
CA ASN A 240 5.24 32.13 35.75
C ASN A 240 6.14 30.91 35.98
N LEU A 241 7.04 30.95 36.96
CA LEU A 241 7.88 29.81 37.33
C LEU A 241 7.04 28.60 37.79
N ILE A 242 5.96 28.83 38.54
CA ILE A 242 5.04 27.77 38.97
C ILE A 242 4.30 27.15 37.78
N VAL A 243 3.91 27.97 36.80
CA VAL A 243 3.27 27.49 35.55
C VAL A 243 4.26 26.64 34.75
N ASP A 244 5.47 27.14 34.51
CA ASP A 244 6.51 26.40 33.79
C ASP A 244 6.87 25.07 34.49
N MET A 245 6.89 25.05 35.82
CA MET A 245 7.11 23.81 36.58
C MET A 245 5.96 22.82 36.42
N ASN A 246 4.71 23.29 36.43
CA ASN A 246 3.54 22.44 36.22
C ASN A 246 3.48 21.88 34.79
N ASP A 247 3.82 22.70 33.80
CA ASP A 247 3.80 22.29 32.39
C ASP A 247 4.89 21.25 32.11
N ASN A 248 6.09 21.43 32.67
CA ASN A 248 7.15 20.42 32.63
C ASN A 248 6.75 19.13 33.36
N GLN A 249 6.03 19.24 34.47
CA GLN A 249 5.56 18.08 35.22
C GLN A 249 4.45 17.32 34.46
N ASN A 250 3.56 18.04 33.78
CA ASN A 250 2.53 17.46 32.91
C ASN A 250 3.13 16.80 31.67
N GLN A 251 4.13 17.41 31.02
CA GLN A 251 4.87 16.76 29.93
C GLN A 251 5.55 15.48 30.39
N ALA A 252 6.15 15.46 31.58
CA ALA A 252 6.75 14.25 32.13
C ALA A 252 5.71 13.14 32.36
N PHE A 253 4.50 13.48 32.82
CA PHE A 253 3.41 12.51 32.96
C PHE A 253 2.89 12.01 31.62
N GLN A 254 2.82 12.87 30.60
CA GLN A 254 2.39 12.48 29.25
C GLN A 254 3.36 11.45 28.65
N VAL A 255 4.67 11.68 28.78
CA VAL A 255 5.71 10.73 28.33
C VAL A 255 5.61 9.39 29.04
N ASP A 256 5.31 9.39 30.34
CA ASP A 256 5.11 8.15 31.10
C ASP A 256 3.80 7.43 30.70
N GLU A 257 2.75 8.16 30.37
CA GLU A 257 1.46 7.61 29.89
C GLU A 257 1.62 6.96 28.50
N ASP A 258 2.27 7.64 27.56
CA ASP A 258 2.59 7.12 26.22
C ASP A 258 3.46 5.85 26.32
N ARG A 259 4.41 5.84 27.27
CA ARG A 259 5.27 4.68 27.52
C ARG A 259 4.49 3.49 28.11
N VAL A 260 3.51 3.73 28.97
CA VAL A 260 2.61 2.69 29.48
C VAL A 260 1.73 2.14 28.37
N GLU A 261 1.25 2.99 27.46
CA GLU A 261 0.46 2.57 26.30
C GLU A 261 1.28 1.72 25.32
N ALA A 262 2.53 2.11 25.04
CA ALA A 262 3.45 1.32 24.23
C ALA A 262 3.76 -0.05 24.85
N LEU A 263 3.93 -0.12 26.18
CA LEU A 263 4.12 -1.39 26.89
C LEU A 263 2.90 -2.30 26.82
N ASN A 264 1.68 -1.73 26.93
CA ASN A 264 0.43 -2.48 26.79
C ASN A 264 0.21 -3.00 25.36
N PHE A 265 0.68 -2.27 24.35
CA PHE A 265 0.68 -2.73 22.96
C PHE A 265 1.62 -3.92 22.76
N LEU A 266 2.85 -3.81 23.27
CA LEU A 266 3.84 -4.89 23.26
C LEU A 266 3.36 -6.16 23.98
N GLU A 267 2.66 -6.01 25.11
CA GLU A 267 2.09 -7.14 25.84
C GLU A 267 0.96 -7.83 25.04
N ARG A 268 0.11 -7.07 24.34
CA ARG A 268 -0.91 -7.61 23.42
C ARG A 268 -0.30 -8.37 22.25
N ALA A 269 0.70 -7.79 21.58
CA ALA A 269 1.40 -8.45 20.48
C ALA A 269 2.09 -9.75 20.93
N HIS A 270 2.68 -9.75 22.12
CA HIS A 270 3.30 -10.94 22.70
C HIS A 270 2.27 -12.03 23.06
N LEU A 271 1.05 -11.66 23.47
CA LEU A 271 -0.04 -12.62 23.74
C LEU A 271 -0.59 -13.23 22.44
N GLU A 272 -0.70 -12.46 21.36
CA GLU A 272 -1.11 -12.93 20.05
C GLU A 272 -0.10 -13.92 19.45
N LEU A 273 1.20 -13.57 19.47
CA LEU A 273 2.29 -14.45 19.05
C LEU A 273 2.32 -15.78 19.83
N LYS A 274 1.98 -15.75 21.12
CA LYS A 274 1.92 -16.95 21.96
C LYS A 274 0.70 -17.82 21.62
N GLY A 275 -0.40 -17.22 21.18
CA GLY A 275 -1.58 -17.91 20.66
C GLY A 275 -1.29 -18.65 19.36
N GLU A 276 -0.63 -17.99 18.41
CA GLU A 276 -0.22 -18.61 17.13
C GLU A 276 0.72 -19.80 17.35
N GLN A 277 1.73 -19.68 18.22
CA GLN A 277 2.60 -20.81 18.57
C GLN A 277 1.84 -22.03 19.11
N THR A 278 0.81 -21.81 19.94
CA THR A 278 0.00 -22.93 20.45
C THR A 278 -0.88 -23.58 19.38
N GLN A 279 -1.29 -22.83 18.36
CA GLN A 279 -2.06 -23.34 17.24
C GLN A 279 -1.18 -24.15 16.29
N ASP A 280 0.03 -23.66 15.99
CA ASP A 280 1.04 -24.36 15.19
C ASP A 280 1.48 -25.68 15.87
N GLU A 281 1.63 -25.69 17.20
CA GLU A 281 1.92 -26.92 17.95
C GLU A 281 0.77 -27.94 17.87
N GLN A 282 -0.49 -27.49 17.86
CA GLN A 282 -1.64 -28.38 17.72
C GLN A 282 -1.75 -28.93 16.29
N GLU A 283 -1.46 -28.11 15.29
CA GLU A 283 -1.48 -28.53 13.89
C GLU A 283 -0.33 -29.51 13.58
N THR A 284 0.86 -29.27 14.15
CA THR A 284 1.98 -30.21 14.07
C THR A 284 1.62 -31.56 14.68
N LYS A 285 0.94 -31.59 15.83
CA LYS A 285 0.45 -32.84 16.45
C LYS A 285 -0.59 -33.56 15.58
N ARG A 286 -1.50 -32.83 14.91
CA ARG A 286 -2.47 -33.43 13.98
C ARG A 286 -1.79 -34.04 12.76
N LEU A 287 -0.79 -33.37 12.20
CA LEU A 287 -0.01 -33.87 11.08
C LEU A 287 0.79 -35.13 11.44
N GLU A 288 1.37 -35.19 12.65
CA GLU A 288 2.09 -36.38 13.12
C GLU A 288 1.13 -37.57 13.32
N SER A 289 -0.07 -37.36 13.87
CA SER A 289 -1.09 -38.41 13.98
C SER A 289 -1.60 -38.91 12.62
N ALA A 290 -1.81 -38.01 11.66
CA ALA A 290 -2.21 -38.40 10.30
C ALA A 290 -1.12 -39.21 9.58
N LYS A 291 0.15 -38.87 9.81
CA LYS A 291 1.30 -39.61 9.30
C LYS A 291 1.38 -41.02 9.89
N GLU A 292 1.15 -41.18 11.19
CA GLU A 292 1.08 -42.49 11.84
C GLU A 292 -0.06 -43.34 11.26
N GLU A 293 -1.25 -42.76 11.07
CA GLU A 293 -2.39 -43.46 10.46
C GLU A 293 -2.08 -43.97 9.05
N ILE A 294 -1.50 -43.12 8.19
CA ILE A 294 -1.07 -43.50 6.83
C ILE A 294 -0.03 -44.63 6.87
N THR A 295 0.92 -44.61 7.82
CA THR A 295 1.90 -45.70 7.96
C THR A 295 1.27 -47.02 8.41
N THR A 296 0.27 -46.98 9.28
CA THR A 296 -0.46 -48.20 9.70
C THR A 296 -1.32 -48.77 8.57
N GLU A 297 -1.95 -47.92 7.77
CA GLU A 297 -2.77 -48.37 6.65
C GLU A 297 -1.92 -48.98 5.52
N THR A 298 -0.78 -48.34 5.20
CA THR A 298 0.15 -48.84 4.18
C THR A 298 0.81 -50.15 4.57
N THR A 299 1.19 -50.32 5.84
CA THR A 299 1.74 -51.60 6.34
C THR A 299 0.70 -52.72 6.31
N THR A 300 -0.57 -52.42 6.66
CA THR A 300 -1.66 -53.40 6.59
C THR A 300 -1.98 -53.81 5.15
N LYS A 301 -2.00 -52.86 4.21
CA LYS A 301 -2.19 -53.13 2.77
C LYS A 301 -1.04 -53.97 2.20
N THR A 302 0.19 -53.69 2.60
CA THR A 302 1.37 -54.45 2.16
C THR A 302 1.32 -55.90 2.65
N ALA A 303 0.95 -56.13 3.92
CA ALA A 303 0.80 -57.48 4.47
C ALA A 303 -0.30 -58.30 3.76
N LYS A 304 -1.39 -57.65 3.34
CA LYS A 304 -2.46 -58.31 2.57
C LYS A 304 -2.00 -58.71 1.16
N ILE A 305 -1.26 -57.84 0.49
CA ILE A 305 -0.66 -58.12 -0.83
C ILE A 305 0.33 -59.29 -0.74
N ASP A 306 1.18 -59.31 0.29
CA ASP A 306 2.15 -60.40 0.49
C ASP A 306 1.46 -61.76 0.74
N SER A 307 0.33 -61.76 1.45
CA SER A 307 -0.50 -62.96 1.64
C SER A 307 -1.12 -63.44 0.32
N GLU A 308 -1.62 -62.54 -0.53
CA GLU A 308 -2.19 -62.89 -1.83
C GLU A 308 -1.12 -63.42 -2.80
N ILE A 309 0.08 -62.85 -2.77
CA ILE A 309 1.23 -63.35 -3.54
C ILE A 309 1.61 -64.77 -3.09
N HIS A 310 1.56 -65.04 -1.79
CA HIS A 310 1.84 -66.38 -1.27
C HIS A 310 0.82 -67.42 -1.77
N ASP A 311 -0.48 -67.12 -1.66
CA ASP A 311 -1.56 -68.01 -2.11
C ASP A 311 -1.50 -68.29 -3.63
N LEU A 312 -1.16 -67.27 -4.43
CA LEU A 312 -1.00 -67.43 -5.89
C LEU A 312 0.19 -68.31 -6.25
N ASN A 313 1.30 -68.20 -5.52
CA ASN A 313 2.46 -69.06 -5.72
C ASN A 313 2.14 -70.53 -5.36
N THR A 314 1.39 -70.78 -4.28
CA THR A 314 0.95 -72.14 -3.92
C THR A 314 0.06 -72.75 -4.99
N LYS A 315 -0.88 -71.99 -5.55
CA LYS A 315 -1.74 -72.45 -6.66
C LYS A 315 -0.95 -72.73 -7.94
N THR A 316 0.08 -71.93 -8.22
CA THR A 316 0.95 -72.13 -9.38
C THR A 316 1.71 -73.45 -9.27
N GLN A 317 2.22 -73.76 -8.08
CA GLN A 317 2.93 -75.02 -7.81
C GLN A 317 2.03 -76.25 -7.99
N ASP A 318 0.77 -76.19 -7.53
CA ASP A 318 -0.21 -77.28 -7.68
C ASP A 318 -0.59 -77.55 -9.15
N VAL A 319 -0.58 -76.51 -9.99
CA VAL A 319 -0.81 -76.64 -11.44
C VAL A 319 0.39 -77.27 -12.15
N GLU A 320 1.61 -76.90 -11.76
CA GLU A 320 2.84 -77.50 -12.31
C GLU A 320 2.91 -79.01 -11.99
N GLU A 321 2.54 -79.42 -10.79
CA GLU A 321 2.52 -80.84 -10.38
C GLU A 321 1.52 -81.67 -11.21
N LYS A 322 0.31 -81.14 -11.44
CA LYS A 322 -0.71 -81.78 -12.28
C LYS A 322 -0.30 -81.89 -13.76
N LEU A 323 0.48 -80.93 -14.26
CA LEU A 323 0.98 -80.95 -15.62
C LEU A 323 2.00 -82.09 -15.84
N ASP A 324 2.86 -82.33 -14.85
CA ASP A 324 3.83 -83.42 -14.88
C ASP A 324 3.18 -84.81 -14.79
N GLU A 325 2.08 -84.96 -14.06
CA GLU A 325 1.31 -86.20 -14.01
C GLU A 325 0.63 -86.54 -15.34
N ALA A 326 -0.01 -85.55 -15.98
CA ALA A 326 -0.65 -85.72 -17.28
C ALA A 326 0.36 -86.11 -18.38
N GLN A 327 1.58 -85.57 -18.31
CA GLN A 327 2.64 -85.89 -19.26
C GLN A 327 3.16 -87.33 -19.10
N LYS A 328 3.15 -87.88 -17.88
CA LYS A 328 3.49 -89.29 -17.62
C LYS A 328 2.43 -90.26 -18.14
N GLU A 329 1.15 -89.93 -18.00
CA GLU A 329 0.03 -90.77 -18.47
C GLU A 329 -0.01 -90.88 -20.01
N LYS A 330 0.29 -89.79 -20.71
CA LYS A 330 0.38 -89.77 -22.18
C LYS A 330 1.43 -90.75 -22.72
N ASN A 331 2.54 -90.91 -22.00
CA ASN A 331 3.63 -91.78 -22.44
C ASN A 331 3.34 -93.28 -22.21
N SER A 332 2.50 -93.65 -21.23
CA SER A 332 2.16 -95.06 -21.00
C SER A 332 1.17 -95.60 -22.04
N LYS A 333 0.20 -94.79 -22.47
CA LYS A 333 -0.80 -95.17 -23.48
C LYS A 333 -0.20 -95.36 -24.89
N ALA A 334 0.93 -94.72 -25.18
CA ALA A 334 1.67 -94.92 -26.44
C ALA A 334 2.38 -96.29 -26.53
N GLN A 335 2.65 -96.96 -25.39
CA GLN A 335 3.30 -98.28 -25.37
C GLN A 335 2.33 -99.46 -25.53
N GLU A 336 1.04 -99.31 -25.19
CA GLU A 336 0.04 -100.39 -25.34
C GLU A 336 -0.44 -100.58 -26.78
N GLY A 337 -0.46 -99.52 -27.59
CA GLY A 337 -0.86 -99.62 -29.01
C GLY A 337 0.04 -100.49 -29.88
N LEU A 338 1.29 -100.73 -29.46
CA LEU A 338 2.26 -101.55 -30.20
C LEU A 338 2.08 -103.07 -30.01
N LYS A 339 1.24 -103.53 -29.05
CA LYS A 339 1.06 -104.97 -28.75
C LYS A 339 -0.15 -105.62 -29.41
N LEU A 340 -1.10 -104.85 -29.94
CA LEU A 340 -2.32 -105.39 -30.58
C LEU A 340 -2.13 -105.71 -32.07
N GLN A 341 -1.03 -105.28 -32.69
CA GLN A 341 -0.78 -105.51 -34.11
C GLN A 341 -0.25 -106.94 -34.40
N ASP A 342 0.37 -107.60 -33.42
CA ASP A 342 0.99 -108.92 -33.59
C ASP A 342 0.02 -110.11 -33.49
N THR A 343 -1.26 -109.89 -33.16
CA THR A 343 -2.25 -110.97 -32.93
C THR A 343 -3.18 -111.24 -34.11
N ILE A 344 -3.20 -110.36 -35.12
CA ILE A 344 -4.08 -110.48 -36.29
C ILE A 344 -3.46 -111.38 -37.39
N ASP A 345 -2.14 -111.57 -37.38
CA ASP A 345 -1.42 -112.31 -38.44
C ASP A 345 -1.39 -113.85 -38.26
N ILE A 346 -2.12 -114.43 -37.29
CA ILE A 346 -2.10 -115.89 -36.99
C ILE A 346 -3.35 -116.65 -37.50
N GLU A 347 -4.46 -115.96 -37.81
CA GLU A 347 -5.74 -116.61 -38.11
C GLU A 347 -5.97 -116.96 -39.60
N GLU A 348 -5.12 -116.47 -40.52
CA GLU A 348 -5.29 -116.70 -41.96
C GLU A 348 -4.59 -117.96 -42.52
N ASP A 349 -3.80 -118.70 -41.72
CA ASP A 349 -2.97 -119.82 -42.19
C ASP A 349 -3.57 -121.25 -42.01
N LEU A 350 -4.82 -121.40 -41.53
CA LEU A 350 -5.36 -122.72 -41.11
C LEU A 350 -6.53 -123.32 -41.93
N ASN A 351 -6.86 -122.79 -43.12
CA ASN A 351 -8.03 -123.26 -43.89
C ASN A 351 -7.76 -123.97 -45.25
N GLU A 352 -6.60 -124.64 -45.42
CA GLU A 352 -6.34 -125.52 -46.58
C GLU A 352 -5.74 -126.89 -46.19
N LYS A 353 -6.53 -128.00 -46.22
CA LYS A 353 -6.23 -129.36 -46.83
C LYS A 353 -7.05 -130.58 -46.29
N GLY A 354 -7.94 -131.12 -47.16
CA GLY A 354 -8.19 -132.51 -47.68
C GLY A 354 -8.18 -133.87 -46.90
N LEU A 355 -8.94 -134.87 -47.47
CA LEU A 355 -8.74 -136.37 -47.66
C LEU A 355 -10.02 -137.25 -47.40
N SER A 356 -10.27 -138.50 -47.89
CA SER A 356 -9.89 -139.37 -49.04
C SER A 356 -10.42 -140.84 -48.89
N GLN A 357 -10.88 -141.46 -50.00
CA GLN A 357 -10.73 -142.86 -50.52
C GLN A 357 -10.50 -144.11 -49.59
N GLU A 358 -11.56 -144.80 -49.12
CA GLU A 358 -11.44 -146.17 -48.55
C GLU A 358 -12.64 -147.14 -48.83
N THR A 359 -13.68 -146.70 -49.55
CA THR A 359 -14.97 -147.42 -49.57
C THR A 359 -15.24 -148.33 -50.77
N LYS A 360 -14.26 -148.61 -51.64
CA LYS A 360 -14.53 -149.25 -52.95
C LYS A 360 -14.18 -150.73 -53.13
N ASP A 361 -13.47 -151.39 -52.20
CA ASP A 361 -12.81 -152.68 -52.54
C ASP A 361 -13.44 -153.97 -51.96
N LEU A 362 -14.53 -153.94 -51.19
CA LEU A 362 -15.04 -155.13 -50.46
C LEU A 362 -16.11 -155.98 -51.16
N ARG A 363 -16.47 -155.72 -52.43
CA ARG A 363 -17.70 -156.30 -53.02
C ARG A 363 -17.57 -157.60 -53.84
N ASP A 364 -16.37 -158.07 -54.19
CA ASP A 364 -16.23 -159.04 -55.29
C ASP A 364 -15.97 -160.52 -54.90
N GLN A 365 -15.98 -160.91 -53.61
CA GLN A 365 -15.51 -162.27 -53.22
C GLN A 365 -16.56 -163.40 -53.09
N ASN A 366 -17.87 -163.17 -53.23
CA ASN A 366 -18.87 -164.08 -52.59
C ASN A 366 -19.71 -165.01 -53.51
N CYS A 367 -19.27 -165.33 -54.73
CA CYS A 367 -20.19 -165.89 -55.75
C CYS A 367 -19.97 -167.37 -56.22
N ALA A 368 -19.27 -168.26 -55.50
CA ALA A 368 -18.79 -169.52 -56.12
C ALA A 368 -19.23 -170.91 -55.53
N LEU A 369 -20.14 -171.05 -54.56
CA LEU A 369 -20.35 -172.38 -53.91
C LEU A 369 -21.82 -172.83 -53.79
N GLN A 370 -22.44 -173.36 -54.86
CA GLN A 370 -23.83 -173.86 -54.80
C GLN A 370 -24.10 -175.07 -55.73
N GLY A 371 -24.02 -176.31 -55.22
CA GLY A 371 -24.26 -177.50 -56.08
C GLY A 371 -24.63 -178.88 -55.51
N GLN A 372 -24.62 -179.15 -54.19
CA GLN A 372 -24.79 -180.53 -53.69
C GLN A 372 -26.06 -180.84 -52.85
N PHE A 373 -27.06 -179.95 -52.81
CA PHE A 373 -28.07 -179.97 -51.73
C PHE A 373 -29.48 -180.49 -52.10
N GLN A 374 -29.66 -181.36 -53.10
CA GLN A 374 -31.01 -181.65 -53.64
C GLN A 374 -31.77 -182.87 -53.07
N GLN A 375 -31.16 -183.78 -52.29
CA GLN A 375 -31.92 -184.92 -51.72
C GLN A 375 -32.43 -184.71 -50.28
N SER A 376 -31.82 -183.84 -49.48
CA SER A 376 -32.32 -183.50 -48.12
C SER A 376 -33.52 -182.55 -48.13
N ALA A 377 -33.91 -182.02 -49.29
CA ALA A 377 -34.87 -180.91 -49.37
C ALA A 377 -36.32 -181.33 -49.07
N SER A 378 -36.77 -182.51 -49.46
CA SER A 378 -38.22 -182.84 -49.41
C SER A 378 -38.74 -183.14 -48.01
N THR A 379 -37.96 -183.78 -47.14
CA THR A 379 -38.34 -184.03 -45.74
C THR A 379 -38.25 -182.77 -44.87
N LEU A 380 -37.31 -181.87 -45.15
CA LEU A 380 -37.19 -180.57 -44.49
C LEU A 380 -38.34 -179.61 -44.82
N ILE A 381 -39.00 -179.77 -45.98
CA ILE A 381 -40.08 -178.87 -46.39
C ILE A 381 -41.32 -179.00 -45.50
N ASN A 382 -41.69 -180.22 -45.08
CA ASN A 382 -42.89 -180.40 -44.25
C ASN A 382 -42.68 -179.91 -42.80
N GLU A 383 -41.50 -180.15 -42.20
CA GLU A 383 -41.16 -179.57 -40.89
C GLU A 383 -40.99 -178.04 -40.94
N LYS A 384 -40.50 -177.53 -42.08
CA LYS A 384 -40.39 -176.09 -42.33
C LYS A 384 -41.76 -175.42 -42.34
N ASP A 385 -42.79 -176.04 -42.92
CA ASP A 385 -44.10 -175.42 -43.07
C ASP A 385 -44.85 -175.30 -41.73
N GLU A 386 -44.75 -176.28 -40.82
CA GLU A 386 -45.29 -176.14 -39.46
C GLU A 386 -44.55 -175.09 -38.63
N ARG A 387 -43.20 -175.07 -38.72
CA ARG A 387 -42.39 -174.01 -38.12
C ARG A 387 -42.74 -172.64 -38.70
N TYR A 388 -43.09 -172.57 -39.98
CA TYR A 388 -43.44 -171.31 -40.63
C TYR A 388 -44.75 -170.73 -40.07
N GLN A 389 -45.75 -171.58 -39.78
CA GLN A 389 -47.02 -171.11 -39.21
C GLN A 389 -46.85 -170.60 -37.77
N THR A 390 -46.07 -171.29 -36.94
CA THR A 390 -45.75 -170.82 -35.58
C THR A 390 -44.90 -169.55 -35.61
N LEU A 391 -43.93 -169.46 -36.51
CA LEU A 391 -43.12 -168.27 -36.70
C LEU A 391 -43.98 -167.08 -37.19
N LYS A 392 -44.96 -167.33 -38.06
CA LYS A 392 -45.89 -166.29 -38.54
C LYS A 392 -46.74 -165.72 -37.41
N ALA A 393 -47.25 -166.56 -36.52
CA ALA A 393 -48.01 -166.11 -35.34
C ALA A 393 -47.13 -165.30 -34.37
N HIS A 394 -45.90 -165.77 -34.09
CA HIS A 394 -44.95 -165.03 -33.27
C HIS A 394 -44.56 -163.68 -33.90
N LYS A 395 -44.40 -163.64 -35.22
CA LYS A 395 -44.07 -162.42 -35.95
C LYS A 395 -45.18 -161.38 -35.87
N GLN A 396 -46.44 -161.82 -35.91
CA GLN A 396 -47.60 -160.95 -35.71
C GLN A 396 -47.58 -160.31 -34.31
N LEU A 397 -47.30 -161.09 -33.27
CA LEU A 397 -47.19 -160.60 -31.90
C LEU A 397 -46.03 -159.60 -31.73
N CYS A 398 -44.89 -159.85 -32.37
CA CYS A 398 -43.77 -158.91 -32.38
C CYS A 398 -44.14 -157.57 -33.00
N TYR A 399 -44.94 -157.56 -34.08
CA TYR A 399 -45.40 -156.31 -34.71
C TYR A 399 -46.31 -155.50 -33.79
N GLU A 400 -47.21 -156.15 -33.04
CA GLU A 400 -48.07 -155.48 -32.07
C GLU A 400 -47.26 -154.85 -30.92
N TYR A 401 -46.23 -155.55 -30.42
CA TYR A 401 -45.32 -154.99 -29.42
C TYR A 401 -44.49 -153.82 -29.96
N ASP A 402 -44.01 -153.91 -31.19
CA ASP A 402 -43.22 -152.85 -31.84
C ASP A 402 -44.04 -151.56 -32.00
N ASP A 403 -45.31 -151.69 -32.39
CA ASP A 403 -46.21 -150.54 -32.51
C ASP A 403 -46.53 -149.91 -31.15
N MET A 404 -46.64 -150.73 -30.10
CA MET A 404 -46.82 -150.25 -28.73
C MET A 404 -45.57 -149.51 -28.24
N ILE A 405 -44.37 -150.02 -28.51
CA ILE A 405 -43.09 -149.37 -28.18
C ILE A 405 -42.99 -148.04 -28.92
N LYS A 406 -43.30 -147.99 -30.22
CA LYS A 406 -43.31 -146.74 -31.00
C LYS A 406 -44.28 -145.70 -30.42
N HIS A 407 -45.47 -146.13 -29.98
CA HIS A 407 -46.44 -145.24 -29.36
C HIS A 407 -45.90 -144.62 -28.07
N TYR A 408 -45.29 -145.40 -27.19
CA TYR A 408 -44.71 -144.89 -25.95
C TYR A 408 -43.47 -144.03 -26.19
N SER A 409 -42.59 -144.41 -27.11
CA SER A 409 -41.42 -143.60 -27.50
C SER A 409 -41.84 -142.23 -28.05
N SER A 410 -42.91 -142.17 -28.85
CA SER A 410 -43.45 -140.90 -29.35
C SER A 410 -43.96 -140.00 -28.23
N LYS A 411 -44.67 -140.57 -27.24
CA LYS A 411 -45.13 -139.81 -26.06
C LYS A 411 -43.96 -139.32 -25.19
N LEU A 412 -42.92 -140.13 -25.05
CA LEU A 412 -41.72 -139.78 -24.29
C LEU A 412 -40.97 -138.63 -24.97
N PHE A 413 -40.85 -138.67 -26.30
CA PHE A 413 -40.27 -137.59 -27.10
C PHE A 413 -41.06 -136.27 -26.96
N GLN A 414 -42.40 -136.32 -27.05
CA GLN A 414 -43.25 -135.14 -26.85
C GLN A 414 -43.10 -134.54 -25.44
N ALA A 415 -42.96 -135.39 -24.41
CA ALA A 415 -42.73 -134.94 -23.04
C ALA A 415 -41.34 -134.30 -22.88
N GLU A 416 -40.32 -134.85 -23.53
CA GLU A 416 -38.96 -134.33 -23.50
C GLU A 416 -38.84 -132.99 -24.25
N GLU A 417 -39.51 -132.86 -25.39
CA GLU A 417 -39.60 -131.62 -26.14
C GLU A 417 -40.34 -130.53 -25.36
N SER A 418 -41.44 -130.88 -24.68
CA SER A 418 -42.15 -129.95 -23.77
C SER A 418 -41.27 -129.51 -22.61
N ARG A 419 -40.49 -130.44 -22.02
CA ARG A 419 -39.53 -130.12 -20.95
C ARG A 419 -38.44 -129.16 -21.43
N LYS A 420 -37.94 -129.34 -22.66
CA LYS A 420 -36.94 -128.44 -23.26
C LYS A 420 -37.51 -127.03 -23.42
N ILE A 421 -38.72 -126.89 -23.98
CA ILE A 421 -39.39 -125.59 -24.13
C ILE A 421 -39.57 -124.89 -22.77
N HIS A 422 -39.98 -125.63 -21.72
CA HIS A 422 -40.09 -125.06 -20.38
C HIS A 422 -38.74 -124.66 -19.78
N MET A 423 -37.67 -125.42 -20.06
CA MET A 423 -36.32 -125.08 -19.61
C MET A 423 -35.81 -123.80 -20.29
N ASP A 424 -36.04 -123.67 -21.60
CA ASP A 424 -35.66 -122.49 -22.38
C ASP A 424 -36.44 -121.26 -21.91
N HIS A 425 -37.75 -121.39 -21.66
CA HIS A 425 -38.57 -120.30 -21.12
C HIS A 425 -38.14 -119.91 -19.70
N LYS A 426 -37.80 -120.87 -18.84
CA LYS A 426 -37.24 -120.60 -17.50
C LYS A 426 -35.96 -119.79 -17.60
N ASN A 427 -35.05 -120.14 -18.52
CA ASN A 427 -33.80 -119.44 -18.71
C ASN A 427 -34.01 -118.01 -19.26
N GLU A 428 -34.96 -117.84 -20.17
CA GLU A 428 -35.36 -116.53 -20.68
C GLU A 428 -35.89 -115.62 -19.56
N VAL A 429 -36.77 -116.15 -18.70
CA VAL A 429 -37.29 -115.43 -17.53
C VAL A 429 -36.16 -115.08 -16.57
N LEU A 430 -35.23 -116.01 -16.30
CA LEU A 430 -34.08 -115.76 -15.43
C LEU A 430 -33.20 -114.63 -15.97
N HIS A 431 -32.97 -114.60 -17.29
CA HIS A 431 -32.23 -113.52 -17.94
C HIS A 431 -32.95 -112.18 -17.80
N LYS A 432 -34.29 -112.15 -17.99
CA LYS A 432 -35.09 -110.92 -17.83
C LYS A 432 -35.05 -110.40 -16.38
N VAL A 433 -35.12 -111.30 -15.39
CA VAL A 433 -34.99 -110.93 -13.98
C VAL A 433 -33.61 -110.31 -13.72
N LYS A 434 -32.53 -110.94 -14.21
CA LYS A 434 -31.17 -110.41 -14.03
C LYS A 434 -30.95 -109.05 -14.70
N THR A 435 -31.54 -108.83 -15.88
CA THR A 435 -31.50 -107.50 -16.51
C THR A 435 -32.26 -106.46 -15.71
N LEU A 436 -33.39 -106.83 -15.09
CA LEU A 436 -34.16 -105.92 -14.25
C LEU A 436 -33.43 -105.58 -12.95
N GLU A 437 -32.76 -106.56 -12.33
CA GLU A 437 -31.90 -106.35 -11.17
C GLU A 437 -30.78 -105.35 -11.49
N ASN A 438 -30.07 -105.54 -12.60
CA ASN A 438 -29.02 -104.61 -13.03
C ASN A 438 -29.56 -103.19 -13.31
N THR A 439 -30.77 -103.07 -13.88
CA THR A 439 -31.40 -101.76 -14.07
C THR A 439 -31.85 -101.12 -12.76
N GLY A 440 -32.25 -101.93 -11.77
CA GLY A 440 -32.56 -101.47 -10.41
C GLY A 440 -31.33 -100.88 -9.74
N GLU A 441 -30.21 -101.61 -9.76
CA GLU A 441 -28.94 -101.15 -9.20
C GLU A 441 -28.45 -99.84 -9.86
N PHE A 442 -28.59 -99.71 -11.18
CA PHE A 442 -28.25 -98.48 -11.90
C PHE A 442 -29.14 -97.29 -11.49
N LEU A 443 -30.44 -97.53 -11.30
CA LEU A 443 -31.36 -96.49 -10.86
C LEU A 443 -31.08 -96.08 -9.41
N ASP A 444 -30.76 -97.02 -8.52
CA ASP A 444 -30.39 -96.74 -7.14
C ASP A 444 -29.11 -95.92 -7.05
N GLN A 445 -28.10 -96.22 -7.87
CA GLN A 445 -26.89 -95.39 -7.99
C GLN A 445 -27.22 -93.97 -8.48
N LYS A 446 -28.11 -93.84 -9.46
CA LYS A 446 -28.50 -92.52 -9.98
C LYS A 446 -29.29 -91.71 -8.94
N ILE A 447 -30.10 -92.38 -8.12
CA ILE A 447 -30.81 -91.76 -7.00
C ILE A 447 -29.78 -91.26 -5.96
N GLN A 448 -28.81 -92.09 -5.58
CA GLN A 448 -27.75 -91.67 -4.64
C GLN A 448 -26.95 -90.47 -5.13
N ILE A 449 -26.59 -90.44 -6.41
CA ILE A 449 -25.89 -89.28 -7.00
C ILE A 449 -26.79 -88.04 -6.95
N SER A 450 -28.07 -88.17 -7.29
CA SER A 450 -29.02 -87.06 -7.25
C SER A 450 -29.27 -86.55 -5.82
N GLU A 451 -29.20 -87.42 -4.81
CA GLU A 451 -29.28 -87.05 -3.40
C GLU A 451 -28.05 -86.26 -2.96
N ILE A 452 -26.85 -86.65 -3.41
CA ILE A 452 -25.61 -85.91 -3.17
C ILE A 452 -25.68 -84.52 -3.81
N ASP A 453 -26.13 -84.45 -5.07
CA ASP A 453 -26.28 -83.18 -5.79
C ASP A 453 -27.32 -82.26 -5.11
N LEU A 454 -28.43 -82.83 -4.62
CA LEU A 454 -29.43 -82.08 -3.86
C LEU A 454 -28.87 -81.54 -2.54
N GLU A 455 -28.04 -82.30 -1.84
CA GLU A 455 -27.44 -81.85 -0.59
C GLU A 455 -26.35 -80.78 -0.83
N ALA A 456 -25.60 -80.90 -1.92
CA ALA A 456 -24.68 -79.86 -2.38
C ALA A 456 -25.43 -78.56 -2.72
N LEU A 457 -26.53 -78.65 -3.47
CA LEU A 457 -27.40 -77.51 -3.80
C LEU A 457 -28.03 -76.87 -2.56
N LYS A 458 -28.43 -77.65 -1.55
CA LYS A 458 -28.93 -77.09 -0.29
C LYS A 458 -27.83 -76.32 0.44
N THR A 459 -26.62 -76.86 0.48
CA THR A 459 -25.47 -76.22 1.11
C THR A 459 -25.13 -74.90 0.40
N GLU A 460 -25.15 -74.89 -0.93
CA GLU A 460 -24.91 -73.69 -1.74
C GLU A 460 -26.01 -72.65 -1.56
N LEU A 461 -27.28 -73.08 -1.45
CA LEU A 461 -28.40 -72.18 -1.16
C LEU A 461 -28.28 -71.59 0.24
N GLU A 462 -27.81 -72.35 1.22
CA GLU A 462 -27.56 -71.87 2.58
C GLU A 462 -26.40 -70.86 2.63
N LEU A 463 -25.32 -71.11 1.89
CA LEU A 463 -24.24 -70.13 1.70
C LEU A 463 -24.75 -68.85 1.05
N CYS A 464 -25.48 -68.94 -0.07
CA CYS A 464 -26.09 -67.76 -0.72
C CYS A 464 -27.05 -67.01 0.21
N ARG A 465 -27.77 -67.72 1.08
CA ARG A 465 -28.68 -67.10 2.06
C ARG A 465 -27.91 -66.35 3.15
N ASN A 466 -26.78 -66.90 3.57
CA ASN A 466 -25.89 -66.26 4.53
C ASN A 466 -25.22 -65.03 3.90
N ASP A 467 -24.75 -65.12 2.67
CA ASP A 467 -24.17 -64.00 1.92
C ASP A 467 -25.20 -62.89 1.73
N TYR A 468 -26.43 -63.22 1.32
CA TYR A 468 -27.51 -62.24 1.22
C TYR A 468 -27.85 -61.60 2.58
N SER A 469 -27.81 -62.36 3.67
CA SER A 469 -28.02 -61.82 5.02
C SER A 469 -26.89 -60.89 5.44
N PHE A 470 -25.66 -61.23 5.10
CA PHE A 470 -24.48 -60.41 5.35
C PHE A 470 -24.55 -59.10 4.55
N ASP A 471 -24.76 -59.18 3.24
CA ASP A 471 -24.91 -58.01 2.36
C ASP A 471 -26.07 -57.11 2.79
N LYS A 472 -27.19 -57.70 3.23
CA LYS A 472 -28.30 -56.94 3.80
C LYS A 472 -27.91 -56.21 5.08
N THR A 473 -27.05 -56.80 5.91
CA THR A 473 -26.56 -56.18 7.15
C THR A 473 -25.63 -55.02 6.82
N VAL A 474 -24.65 -55.23 5.93
CA VAL A 474 -23.74 -54.19 5.43
C VAL A 474 -24.50 -53.04 4.78
N LEU A 475 -25.52 -53.33 3.96
CA LEU A 475 -26.35 -52.29 3.35
C LEU A 475 -27.12 -51.48 4.40
N ASN A 476 -27.62 -52.12 5.46
CA ASN A 476 -28.32 -51.41 6.53
C ASN A 476 -27.36 -50.54 7.37
N GLU A 477 -26.14 -51.02 7.62
CA GLU A 477 -25.09 -50.22 8.26
C GLU A 477 -24.75 -48.98 7.42
N HIS A 478 -24.56 -49.15 6.11
CA HIS A 478 -24.29 -48.01 5.23
C HIS A 478 -25.47 -47.03 5.13
N ILE A 479 -26.71 -47.53 5.14
CA ILE A 479 -27.91 -46.67 5.22
C ILE A 479 -27.92 -45.89 6.54
N GLN A 480 -27.47 -46.49 7.65
CA GLN A 480 -27.40 -45.83 8.95
C GLN A 480 -26.30 -44.75 8.97
N GLU A 481 -25.11 -45.04 8.43
CA GLU A 481 -24.02 -44.07 8.26
C GLU A 481 -24.48 -42.86 7.42
N LEU A 482 -25.16 -43.11 6.30
CA LEU A 482 -25.69 -42.03 5.45
C LEU A 482 -26.74 -41.18 6.18
N ARG A 483 -27.56 -41.78 7.06
CA ARG A 483 -28.53 -41.02 7.86
C ARG A 483 -27.85 -40.15 8.91
N GLU A 484 -26.81 -40.67 9.55
CA GLU A 484 -26.01 -39.91 10.53
C GLU A 484 -25.30 -38.74 9.83
N SER A 485 -24.70 -38.97 8.66
CA SER A 485 -24.08 -37.92 7.85
C SER A 485 -25.08 -36.84 7.41
N ILE A 486 -26.29 -37.22 6.99
CA ILE A 486 -27.34 -36.24 6.66
C ILE A 486 -27.74 -35.43 7.90
N GLN A 487 -27.84 -36.06 9.06
CA GLN A 487 -28.18 -35.38 10.30
C GLN A 487 -27.10 -34.38 10.74
N GLU A 488 -25.83 -34.72 10.56
CA GLU A 488 -24.70 -33.81 10.79
C GLU A 488 -24.75 -32.60 9.85
N GLN A 489 -25.02 -32.84 8.55
CA GLN A 489 -25.17 -31.77 7.57
C GLN A 489 -26.36 -30.85 7.89
N ASP A 490 -27.48 -31.39 8.38
CA ASP A 490 -28.62 -30.59 8.79
C ASP A 490 -28.29 -29.67 10.00
N VAL A 491 -27.47 -30.14 10.94
CA VAL A 491 -26.96 -29.33 12.06
C VAL A 491 -26.03 -28.23 11.54
N GLU A 492 -25.15 -28.54 10.60
CA GLU A 492 -24.25 -27.55 9.99
C GLU A 492 -25.04 -26.49 9.20
N ILE A 493 -26.05 -26.90 8.41
CA ILE A 493 -26.94 -25.99 7.70
C ILE A 493 -27.70 -25.08 8.68
N ALA A 494 -28.15 -25.61 9.81
CA ALA A 494 -28.80 -24.79 10.85
C ALA A 494 -27.83 -23.76 11.43
N ALA A 495 -26.60 -24.16 11.76
CA ALA A 495 -25.57 -23.24 12.27
C ALA A 495 -25.19 -22.14 11.26
N LEU A 496 -25.10 -22.49 9.97
CA LEU A 496 -24.85 -21.52 8.90
C LEU A 496 -26.01 -20.54 8.71
N ARG A 497 -27.27 -20.99 8.87
CA ARG A 497 -28.44 -20.10 8.83
C ARG A 497 -28.43 -19.12 9.99
N ASP A 498 -28.07 -19.56 11.20
CA ASP A 498 -27.96 -18.66 12.36
C ASP A 498 -26.87 -17.62 12.15
N ARG A 499 -25.69 -18.02 11.66
CA ARG A 499 -24.61 -17.08 11.29
C ARG A 499 -25.05 -16.08 10.21
N LEU A 500 -25.81 -16.52 9.22
CA LEU A 500 -26.33 -15.64 8.17
C LEU A 500 -27.28 -14.59 8.76
N ASN A 501 -28.14 -14.98 9.70
CA ASN A 501 -29.04 -14.05 10.38
C ASN A 501 -28.26 -13.04 11.24
N ASP A 502 -27.19 -13.46 11.91
CA ASP A 502 -26.32 -12.57 12.68
C ASP A 502 -25.63 -11.53 11.78
N VAL A 503 -25.13 -11.96 10.61
CA VAL A 503 -24.53 -11.07 9.61
C VAL A 503 -25.57 -10.10 9.05
N GLU A 504 -26.81 -10.55 8.77
CA GLU A 504 -27.89 -9.66 8.35
C GLU A 504 -28.28 -8.64 9.41
N SER A 505 -28.24 -9.02 10.70
CA SER A 505 -28.44 -8.09 11.81
C SER A 505 -27.31 -7.06 11.86
N HIS A 506 -26.06 -7.50 11.77
CA HIS A 506 -24.90 -6.62 11.81
C HIS A 506 -24.89 -5.63 10.63
N LYS A 507 -25.30 -6.09 9.44
CA LYS A 507 -25.49 -5.22 8.27
C LYS A 507 -26.50 -4.12 8.54
N LYS A 508 -27.65 -4.43 9.16
CA LYS A 508 -28.65 -3.42 9.51
C LYS A 508 -28.10 -2.38 10.49
N ASP A 509 -27.31 -2.80 11.48
CA ASP A 509 -26.68 -1.90 12.43
C ASP A 509 -25.62 -0.99 11.77
N LEU A 510 -24.86 -1.54 10.81
CA LEU A 510 -23.93 -0.78 9.96
C LEU A 510 -24.67 0.23 9.09
N ASP A 511 -25.76 -0.14 8.43
CA ASP A 511 -26.57 0.76 7.61
C ASP A 511 -27.11 1.94 8.44
N VAL A 512 -27.56 1.69 9.68
CA VAL A 512 -27.97 2.74 10.63
C VAL A 512 -26.78 3.65 11.00
N THR A 513 -25.61 3.08 11.20
CA THR A 513 -24.38 3.84 11.53
C THR A 513 -23.94 4.72 10.36
N ILE A 514 -24.02 4.21 9.13
CA ILE A 514 -23.71 4.95 7.90
C ILE A 514 -24.67 6.12 7.73
N GLU A 515 -25.98 5.92 7.91
CA GLU A 515 -26.96 7.00 7.81
C GLU A 515 -26.76 8.07 8.89
N LYS A 516 -26.37 7.67 10.11
CA LYS A 516 -25.99 8.62 11.16
C LYS A 516 -24.74 9.43 10.76
N GLN A 517 -23.69 8.77 10.26
CA GLN A 517 -22.47 9.44 9.83
C GLN A 517 -22.68 10.38 8.63
N LYS A 518 -23.58 10.05 7.69
CA LYS A 518 -23.96 10.97 6.61
C LYS A 518 -24.64 12.23 7.14
N LEU A 519 -25.48 12.07 8.17
CA LEU A 519 -26.17 13.18 8.80
C LEU A 519 -25.18 14.10 9.55
N ASP A 520 -24.20 13.50 10.24
CA ASP A 520 -23.10 14.21 10.90
C ASP A 520 -22.19 14.92 9.86
N LEU A 521 -21.83 14.26 8.76
CA LEU A 521 -21.08 14.88 7.64
C LEU A 521 -21.82 16.08 7.04
N GLY A 522 -23.14 16.00 6.87
CA GLY A 522 -23.95 17.12 6.42
C GLY A 522 -23.94 18.30 7.39
N ALA A 523 -23.86 18.04 8.70
CA ALA A 523 -23.69 19.09 9.71
C ALA A 523 -22.29 19.73 9.62
N TYR A 524 -21.23 18.93 9.52
CA TYR A 524 -19.86 19.43 9.34
C TYR A 524 -19.67 20.21 8.04
N GLU A 525 -20.27 19.80 6.93
CA GLU A 525 -20.24 20.59 5.68
C GLU A 525 -20.94 21.94 5.82
N THR A 526 -21.97 22.02 6.65
CA THR A 526 -22.68 23.27 6.91
C THR A 526 -21.85 24.18 7.81
N GLU A 527 -21.18 23.62 8.81
CA GLU A 527 -20.26 24.32 9.73
C GLU A 527 -18.98 24.79 9.01
N MET A 528 -18.40 23.97 8.12
CA MET A 528 -17.30 24.36 7.23
C MET A 528 -17.69 25.52 6.30
N LYS A 529 -18.90 25.50 5.73
CA LYS A 529 -19.40 26.64 4.92
C LYS A 529 -19.63 27.90 5.76
N GLU A 530 -19.99 27.77 7.03
CA GLU A 530 -20.04 28.91 7.96
C GLU A 530 -18.64 29.42 8.31
N ILE A 531 -17.65 28.55 8.51
CA ILE A 531 -16.24 28.92 8.76
C ILE A 531 -15.61 29.58 7.52
N GLU A 532 -15.83 29.06 6.32
CA GLU A 532 -15.43 29.70 5.06
C GLU A 532 -16.13 31.06 4.89
N ALA A 533 -17.39 31.19 5.29
CA ALA A 533 -18.12 32.46 5.27
C ALA A 533 -17.61 33.46 6.32
N LEU A 534 -17.02 33.00 7.43
CA LEU A 534 -16.38 33.85 8.45
C LEU A 534 -15.08 34.49 7.95
N GLY A 535 -14.46 33.93 6.89
CA GLY A 535 -13.42 34.60 6.11
C GLY A 535 -12.22 35.03 6.95
N TYR A 536 -11.67 34.13 7.76
CA TYR A 536 -10.50 34.41 8.60
C TYR A 536 -9.30 34.93 7.81
N ASP A 537 -9.11 34.47 6.56
CA ASP A 537 -8.11 35.02 5.64
C ASP A 537 -8.31 36.51 5.37
N ASN A 538 -9.56 36.95 5.21
CA ASN A 538 -9.86 38.37 5.02
C ASN A 538 -9.57 39.18 6.28
N GLN A 539 -9.75 38.61 7.48
CA GLN A 539 -9.42 39.28 8.74
C GLN A 539 -7.92 39.39 8.95
N VAL A 540 -7.14 38.35 8.62
CA VAL A 540 -5.66 38.40 8.66
C VAL A 540 -5.14 39.43 7.66
N ILE A 541 -5.67 39.45 6.43
CA ILE A 541 -5.31 40.44 5.40
C ILE A 541 -5.68 41.85 5.86
N GLU A 542 -6.85 42.04 6.48
CA GLU A 542 -7.27 43.34 7.01
C GLU A 542 -6.37 43.81 8.16
N LEU A 543 -6.02 42.93 9.09
CA LEU A 543 -5.10 43.23 10.20
C LEU A 543 -3.69 43.55 9.70
N GLN A 544 -3.17 42.79 8.73
CA GLN A 544 -1.90 43.09 8.08
C GLN A 544 -1.93 44.44 7.33
N GLY A 545 -3.07 44.79 6.73
CA GLY A 545 -3.29 46.10 6.10
C GLY A 545 -3.25 47.24 7.12
N LYS A 546 -3.92 47.06 8.27
CA LYS A 546 -3.89 48.01 9.39
C LYS A 546 -2.49 48.15 9.98
N LEU A 547 -1.80 47.03 10.23
CA LEU A 547 -0.43 47.00 10.73
C LEU A 547 0.50 47.81 9.82
N LYS A 548 0.47 47.59 8.51
CA LYS A 548 1.27 48.37 7.54
C LYS A 548 0.95 49.87 7.57
N SER A 549 -0.32 50.23 7.73
CA SER A 549 -0.74 51.63 7.85
C SER A 549 -0.18 52.28 9.11
N VAL A 550 -0.34 51.63 10.27
CA VAL A 550 0.18 52.10 11.57
C VAL A 550 1.70 52.22 11.53
N GLU A 551 2.39 51.24 10.96
CA GLU A 551 3.85 51.24 10.85
C GLU A 551 4.36 52.36 9.93
N THR A 552 3.62 52.67 8.86
CA THR A 552 3.91 53.81 7.98
C THR A 552 3.78 55.14 8.74
N GLN A 553 2.74 55.28 9.57
CA GLN A 553 2.56 56.47 10.41
C GLN A 553 3.67 56.59 11.46
N ARG A 554 4.05 55.47 12.11
CA ARG A 554 5.18 55.44 13.05
C ARG A 554 6.46 55.91 12.38
N ARG A 555 6.79 55.37 11.20
CA ARG A 555 7.98 55.80 10.43
C ARG A 555 7.94 57.27 10.07
N GLN A 556 6.78 57.80 9.69
CA GLN A 556 6.63 59.23 9.41
C GLN A 556 6.90 60.09 10.65
N HIS A 557 6.35 59.72 11.81
CA HIS A 557 6.62 60.44 13.07
C HIS A 557 8.05 60.28 13.57
N GLN A 558 8.68 59.13 13.34
CA GLN A 558 10.11 58.91 13.60
C GLN A 558 10.97 59.87 12.77
N ASN A 559 10.69 59.99 11.47
CA ASN A 559 11.41 60.92 10.59
C ASN A 559 11.19 62.38 11.01
N ASP A 560 9.98 62.75 11.44
CA ASP A 560 9.69 64.08 11.96
C ASP A 560 10.46 64.35 13.28
N LEU A 561 10.55 63.34 14.16
CA LEU A 561 11.31 63.40 15.40
C LEU A 561 12.80 63.62 15.13
N GLU A 562 13.39 62.89 14.18
CA GLU A 562 14.80 63.06 13.79
C GLU A 562 15.06 64.44 13.20
N LYS A 563 14.16 64.95 12.35
CA LYS A 563 14.23 66.33 11.83
C LYS A 563 14.15 67.37 12.95
N ALA A 564 13.30 67.15 13.96
CA ALA A 564 13.19 68.04 15.11
C ALA A 564 14.45 67.98 15.99
N GLN A 565 15.02 66.79 16.22
CA GLN A 565 16.25 66.61 16.99
C GLN A 565 17.47 67.24 16.30
N THR A 566 17.61 67.05 14.98
CA THR A 566 18.68 67.69 14.20
C THR A 566 18.55 69.20 14.21
N ASN A 567 17.33 69.74 14.08
CA ASN A 567 17.06 71.17 14.21
C ASN A 567 17.39 71.69 15.63
N LEU A 568 16.97 70.97 16.69
CA LEU A 568 17.31 71.31 18.07
C LEU A 568 18.82 71.34 18.30
N SER A 569 19.54 70.32 17.81
CA SER A 569 21.00 70.25 17.90
C SER A 569 21.65 71.44 17.21
N ALA A 570 21.22 71.79 16.00
CA ALA A 570 21.76 72.94 15.26
C ALA A 570 21.51 74.26 16.02
N LYS A 571 20.31 74.45 16.59
CA LYS A 571 19.97 75.64 17.40
C LYS A 571 20.77 75.69 18.71
N MET A 572 20.97 74.55 19.39
CA MET A 572 21.80 74.44 20.59
C MET A 572 23.26 74.82 20.31
N THR A 573 23.86 74.28 19.24
CA THR A 573 25.24 74.62 18.85
C THR A 573 25.39 76.10 18.52
N LEU A 574 24.41 76.70 17.83
CA LEU A 574 24.39 78.14 17.56
C LEU A 574 24.30 78.96 18.85
N PHE A 575 23.43 78.55 19.77
CA PHE A 575 23.23 79.18 21.08
C PHE A 575 24.53 79.15 21.91
N GLU A 576 25.16 77.98 22.07
CA GLU A 576 26.43 77.82 22.79
C GLU A 576 27.56 78.65 22.16
N GLY A 577 27.62 78.69 20.82
CA GLY A 577 28.61 79.47 20.08
C GLY A 577 28.45 80.99 20.25
N LEU A 578 27.23 81.49 20.41
CA LEU A 578 26.94 82.91 20.68
C LEU A 578 27.19 83.26 22.15
N GLU A 579 26.76 82.40 23.09
CA GLU A 579 26.94 82.63 24.51
C GLU A 579 28.44 82.59 24.89
N GLY A 580 29.20 81.67 24.30
CA GLY A 580 30.66 81.59 24.46
C GLY A 580 31.42 82.78 23.84
N ARG A 581 30.96 83.33 22.71
CA ARG A 581 31.51 84.57 22.15
C ARG A 581 31.23 85.76 23.07
N ARG A 582 29.99 85.91 23.54
CA ARG A 582 29.59 86.98 24.47
C ARG A 582 30.42 86.96 25.75
N LYS A 583 30.69 85.78 26.31
CA LYS A 583 31.49 85.64 27.54
C LYS A 583 32.94 86.09 27.33
N ARG A 584 33.59 85.58 26.28
CA ARG A 584 34.98 85.95 25.93
C ARG A 584 35.14 87.44 25.67
N GLU A 585 34.22 88.04 24.91
CA GLU A 585 34.29 89.46 24.61
C GLU A 585 34.11 90.37 25.84
N LYS A 586 33.28 89.96 26.83
CA LYS A 586 33.17 90.66 28.11
C LYS A 586 34.47 90.58 28.90
N GLU A 587 35.08 89.40 28.91
CA GLU A 587 36.31 89.11 29.64
C GLU A 587 37.52 89.85 29.03
N ASP A 588 37.70 89.79 27.71
CA ASP A 588 38.77 90.49 26.99
C ASP A 588 38.68 92.02 27.17
N ASN A 589 37.47 92.58 27.10
CA ASN A 589 37.26 94.01 27.31
C ASN A 589 37.53 94.42 28.76
N ALA A 590 37.13 93.59 29.73
CA ALA A 590 37.39 93.84 31.15
C ALA A 590 38.91 93.82 31.44
N GLN A 591 39.63 92.83 30.91
CA GLN A 591 41.08 92.73 31.03
C GLN A 591 41.79 93.93 30.39
N ARG A 592 41.34 94.40 29.22
CA ARG A 592 41.91 95.58 28.57
C ARG A 592 41.76 96.83 29.44
N ILE A 593 40.57 97.08 30.00
CA ILE A 593 40.33 98.22 30.90
C ILE A 593 41.16 98.09 32.17
N GLU A 594 41.23 96.90 32.77
CA GLU A 594 42.03 96.63 33.97
C GLU A 594 43.52 96.91 33.73
N SER A 595 44.06 96.49 32.59
CA SER A 595 45.47 96.71 32.24
C SER A 595 45.85 98.19 32.13
N GLU A 596 44.96 99.02 31.58
CA GLU A 596 45.19 100.47 31.48
C GLU A 596 45.00 101.18 32.83
N LEU A 597 44.08 100.70 33.68
CA LEU A 597 43.93 101.22 35.05
C LEU A 597 45.19 100.99 35.90
N ILE A 598 45.82 99.82 35.74
CA ILE A 598 47.10 99.50 36.39
C ILE A 598 48.19 100.49 35.94
N LYS A 599 48.32 100.75 34.63
CA LYS A 599 49.28 101.73 34.10
C LYS A 599 49.07 103.13 34.68
N ILE A 600 47.82 103.59 34.78
CA ILE A 600 47.51 104.89 35.40
C ILE A 600 47.93 104.91 36.88
N ALA A 601 47.68 103.84 37.62
CA ALA A 601 48.08 103.75 39.03
C ALA A 601 49.61 103.85 39.18
N ASP A 602 50.37 103.15 38.33
CA ASP A 602 51.84 103.19 38.33
C ASP A 602 52.39 104.57 37.94
N LEU A 603 51.80 105.22 36.94
CA LEU A 603 52.14 106.59 36.55
C LEU A 603 51.84 107.58 37.68
N GLN A 604 50.73 107.38 38.42
CA GLN A 604 50.37 108.23 39.55
C GLN A 604 51.38 108.09 40.71
N LEU A 605 51.87 106.88 40.99
CA LEU A 605 52.96 106.65 41.94
C LEU A 605 54.23 107.38 41.49
N THR A 606 54.59 107.25 40.22
CA THR A 606 55.77 107.91 39.63
C THR A 606 55.68 109.44 39.73
N ILE A 607 54.51 110.02 39.46
CA ILE A 607 54.25 111.45 39.62
C ILE A 607 54.45 111.88 41.08
N ASN A 608 53.92 111.12 42.04
CA ASN A 608 54.07 111.42 43.47
C ASN A 608 55.53 111.37 43.92
N ASP A 609 56.31 110.39 43.44
CA ASP A 609 57.74 110.28 43.74
C ASP A 609 58.54 111.46 43.15
N ILE A 610 58.21 111.89 41.93
CA ILE A 610 58.84 113.06 41.29
C ILE A 610 58.50 114.34 42.07
N LEU A 611 57.24 114.53 42.48
CA LEU A 611 56.81 115.69 43.27
C LEU A 611 57.53 115.74 44.63
N ARG A 612 57.65 114.59 45.31
CA ARG A 612 58.41 114.50 46.56
C ARG A 612 59.89 114.86 46.36
N SER A 613 60.49 114.40 45.27
CA SER A 613 61.88 114.72 44.92
C SER A 613 62.06 116.22 44.65
N LEU A 614 61.07 116.86 44.00
CA LEU A 614 61.02 118.32 43.78
C LEU A 614 60.91 119.09 45.09
N ASP A 615 60.07 118.65 46.03
CA ASP A 615 59.93 119.26 47.36
C ASP A 615 61.22 119.14 48.18
N GLU A 616 61.90 117.99 48.12
CA GLU A 616 63.21 117.79 48.73
C GLU A 616 64.27 118.69 48.10
N LEU A 617 64.25 118.88 46.77
CA LEU A 617 65.17 119.78 46.07
C LEU A 617 64.93 121.24 46.42
N ASN A 618 63.66 121.67 46.47
CA ASN A 618 63.27 123.03 46.88
C ASN A 618 63.69 123.30 48.32
N SER A 619 63.52 122.33 49.22
CA SER A 619 63.97 122.43 50.61
C SER A 619 65.49 122.58 50.72
N LYS A 620 66.27 121.85 49.89
CA LYS A 620 67.73 122.01 49.80
C LYS A 620 68.13 123.38 49.27
N LEU A 621 67.45 123.86 48.23
CA LEU A 621 67.67 125.18 47.61
C LEU A 621 67.44 126.32 48.62
N GLU A 622 66.49 126.17 49.56
CA GLU A 622 66.21 127.14 50.61
C GLU A 622 67.21 127.09 51.79
N SER A 623 67.84 125.94 52.06
CA SER A 623 68.75 125.75 53.19
C SER A 623 70.21 126.10 52.94
N ASP A 624 70.69 126.08 51.68
CA ASP A 624 72.10 126.30 51.37
C ASP A 624 72.45 127.79 51.10
N GLY A 625 73.26 128.38 51.98
CA GLY A 625 73.69 129.79 51.93
C GLY A 625 74.73 130.14 50.86
N ASN A 626 75.08 129.22 49.96
CA ASN A 626 76.14 129.39 48.95
C ASN A 626 75.53 129.44 47.52
N LYS A 627 74.82 130.55 47.25
CA LYS A 627 73.85 130.68 46.14
C LYS A 627 74.40 130.65 44.71
N GLU A 628 75.70 130.81 44.49
CA GLU A 628 76.22 131.12 43.14
C GLU A 628 76.77 129.91 42.35
N LEU A 629 77.16 128.81 43.03
CA LEU A 629 77.75 127.62 42.37
C LEU A 629 76.91 126.34 42.52
N VAL A 630 76.15 126.19 43.62
CA VAL A 630 75.26 125.05 43.85
C VAL A 630 73.89 125.25 43.17
N GLY A 631 73.47 126.52 43.02
CA GLY A 631 72.20 126.88 42.39
C GLY A 631 72.06 126.38 40.94
N ALA A 632 73.10 126.48 40.11
CA ALA A 632 73.03 126.05 38.71
C ALA A 632 72.88 124.53 38.53
N ALA A 633 73.49 123.72 39.41
CA ALA A 633 73.36 122.27 39.38
C ALA A 633 71.96 121.83 39.86
N LEU A 634 71.45 122.45 40.92
CA LEU A 634 70.10 122.20 41.43
C LEU A 634 69.01 122.69 40.46
N GLU A 635 69.23 123.81 39.76
CA GLU A 635 68.29 124.28 38.73
C GLU A 635 68.24 123.32 37.54
N ASN A 636 69.38 122.77 37.10
CA ASN A 636 69.41 121.73 36.06
C ASN A 636 68.71 120.42 36.49
N GLU A 637 68.86 120.03 37.76
CA GLU A 637 68.18 118.84 38.31
C GLU A 637 66.67 119.06 38.45
N LYS A 638 66.27 120.28 38.86
CA LYS A 638 64.88 120.72 38.89
C LYS A 638 64.26 120.76 37.49
N ASP A 639 64.95 121.27 36.49
CA ASP A 639 64.50 121.25 35.10
C ASP A 639 64.37 119.82 34.56
N SER A 640 65.30 118.94 34.94
CA SER A 640 65.23 117.50 34.63
C SER A 640 64.00 116.83 35.26
N LEU A 641 63.71 117.13 36.53
CA LEU A 641 62.52 116.62 37.23
C LEU A 641 61.23 117.20 36.67
N ASN A 642 61.21 118.49 36.30
CA ASN A 642 60.06 119.13 35.65
C ASN A 642 59.78 118.50 34.28
N LEU A 643 60.82 118.19 33.51
CA LEU A 643 60.66 117.50 32.22
C LEU A 643 60.12 116.07 32.41
N LYS A 644 60.60 115.34 33.41
CA LYS A 644 60.07 114.00 33.77
C LYS A 644 58.62 114.08 34.27
N LEU A 645 58.28 115.10 35.06
CA LEU A 645 56.93 115.34 35.54
C LEU A 645 55.99 115.63 34.37
N GLN A 646 56.41 116.50 33.45
CA GLN A 646 55.64 116.81 32.25
C GLN A 646 55.41 115.56 31.40
N TRP A 647 56.45 114.76 31.15
CA TRP A 647 56.32 113.50 30.41
C TRP A 647 55.35 112.53 31.10
N ALA A 648 55.46 112.36 32.43
CA ALA A 648 54.56 111.47 33.18
C ALA A 648 53.11 111.96 33.18
N LEU A 649 52.89 113.28 33.20
CA LEU A 649 51.54 113.87 33.08
C LEU A 649 50.96 113.68 31.68
N GLU A 650 51.75 113.89 30.62
CA GLU A 650 51.36 113.64 29.23
C GLU A 650 51.03 112.16 29.01
N GLU A 651 51.85 111.24 29.51
CA GLU A 651 51.62 109.79 29.41
C GLU A 651 50.38 109.33 30.18
N ARG A 652 50.14 109.92 31.36
CA ARG A 652 48.91 109.67 32.14
C ARG A 652 47.68 110.18 31.40
N ASP A 653 47.75 111.35 30.78
CA ASP A 653 46.62 111.92 30.04
C ASP A 653 46.35 111.17 28.73
N ASN A 654 47.40 110.66 28.07
CA ASN A 654 47.28 109.70 26.96
C ASN A 654 46.59 108.40 27.42
N SER A 655 47.08 107.78 28.49
CA SER A 655 46.46 106.58 29.08
C SER A 655 45.00 106.82 29.49
N ARG A 656 44.68 108.03 29.99
CA ARG A 656 43.31 108.41 30.33
C ARG A 656 42.42 108.57 29.10
N ASN A 657 42.96 109.07 27.99
CA ASN A 657 42.23 109.15 26.72
C ASN A 657 42.04 107.76 26.12
N ASP A 658 43.04 106.88 26.19
CA ASP A 658 42.94 105.48 25.77
C ASP A 658 41.88 104.73 26.59
N ILE A 659 41.78 104.99 27.90
CA ILE A 659 40.68 104.47 28.73
C ILE A 659 39.33 105.03 28.30
N LYS A 660 39.22 106.33 27.99
CA LYS A 660 37.95 106.90 27.51
C LYS A 660 37.51 106.26 26.20
N GLU A 661 38.43 106.09 25.25
CA GLU A 661 38.17 105.42 23.98
C GLU A 661 37.79 103.95 24.21
N ALA A 662 38.50 103.24 25.10
CA ALA A 662 38.15 101.88 25.50
C ALA A 662 36.76 101.79 26.16
N ILE A 663 36.36 102.78 26.95
CA ILE A 663 35.02 102.88 27.55
C ILE A 663 33.96 103.13 26.49
N GLU A 664 34.22 104.00 25.51
CA GLU A 664 33.30 104.25 24.40
C GLU A 664 33.13 103.02 23.51
N MET A 665 34.23 102.35 23.16
CA MET A 665 34.22 101.06 22.49
C MET A 665 33.44 100.01 23.30
N PHE A 666 33.64 99.96 24.62
CA PHE A 666 32.92 99.05 25.50
C PHE A 666 31.42 99.35 25.54
N ARG A 667 31.01 100.63 25.54
CA ARG A 667 29.60 101.03 25.46
C ARG A 667 28.96 100.66 24.13
N ALA A 668 29.65 100.89 23.01
CA ALA A 668 29.19 100.47 21.69
C ALA A 668 29.02 98.93 21.64
N LYS A 669 30.01 98.21 22.16
CA LYS A 669 29.98 96.74 22.24
C LYS A 669 28.94 96.22 23.25
N GLN A 670 28.62 96.95 24.32
CA GLN A 670 27.48 96.65 25.19
C GLN A 670 26.15 96.77 24.45
N SER A 671 26.00 97.77 23.57
CA SER A 671 24.80 97.89 22.73
C SER A 671 24.66 96.70 21.78
N GLU A 672 25.75 96.30 21.11
CA GLU A 672 25.77 95.11 20.26
C GLU A 672 25.47 93.83 21.05
N MET A 673 26.04 93.67 22.24
CA MET A 673 25.74 92.54 23.13
C MET A 673 24.28 92.52 23.59
N ALA A 674 23.64 93.68 23.75
CA ALA A 674 22.22 93.75 24.09
C ALA A 674 21.32 93.29 22.93
N GLU A 675 21.71 93.56 21.68
CA GLU A 675 21.05 93.01 20.49
C GLU A 675 21.26 91.51 20.37
N GLN A 676 22.48 91.03 20.61
CA GLN A 676 22.78 89.60 20.68
C GLN A 676 21.96 88.92 21.79
N GLU A 677 21.76 89.56 22.94
CA GLU A 677 20.96 89.02 24.03
C GLU A 677 19.47 88.88 23.67
N LYS A 678 18.91 89.84 22.92
CA LYS A 678 17.55 89.69 22.35
C LYS A 678 17.49 88.50 21.39
N TYR A 679 18.49 88.33 20.52
CA TYR A 679 18.54 87.19 19.60
C TYR A 679 18.68 85.85 20.33
N ILE A 680 19.54 85.78 21.36
CA ILE A 680 19.68 84.63 22.25
C ILE A 680 18.35 84.32 22.95
N GLN A 681 17.59 85.34 23.37
CA GLN A 681 16.27 85.15 23.99
C GLN A 681 15.24 84.55 23.02
N VAL A 682 15.23 84.99 21.76
CA VAL A 682 14.39 84.38 20.71
C VAL A 682 14.80 82.92 20.50
N LEU A 683 16.10 82.63 20.38
CA LEU A 683 16.61 81.26 20.25
C LEU A 683 16.22 80.36 21.43
N ARG A 684 16.18 80.91 22.67
CA ARG A 684 15.74 80.15 23.85
C ARG A 684 14.27 79.74 23.73
N GLU A 685 13.42 80.62 23.22
CA GLU A 685 12.00 80.31 23.05
C GLU A 685 11.77 79.28 21.95
N ASP A 686 12.46 79.46 20.81
CA ASP A 686 12.52 78.49 19.73
C ASP A 686 12.98 77.09 20.20
N ILE A 687 14.00 77.02 21.04
CA ILE A 687 14.51 75.77 21.62
C ILE A 687 13.44 75.11 22.50
N LYS A 688 12.70 75.88 23.30
CA LYS A 688 11.60 75.34 24.11
C LYS A 688 10.49 74.77 23.24
N GLU A 689 10.07 75.51 22.20
CA GLU A 689 9.02 75.04 21.29
C GLU A 689 9.41 73.72 20.60
N VAL A 690 10.64 73.62 20.08
CA VAL A 690 11.14 72.39 19.46
C VAL A 690 11.23 71.24 20.49
N THR A 691 11.59 71.55 21.73
CA THR A 691 11.63 70.54 22.81
C THR A 691 10.24 69.99 23.15
N ILE A 692 9.21 70.85 23.16
CA ILE A 692 7.82 70.43 23.36
C ILE A 692 7.38 69.53 22.21
N LEU A 693 7.63 69.92 20.95
CA LEU A 693 7.31 69.11 19.77
C LEU A 693 7.99 67.74 19.79
N ILE A 694 9.27 67.68 20.20
CA ILE A 694 10.00 66.40 20.37
C ILE A 694 9.29 65.51 21.40
N ARG A 695 8.79 66.08 22.49
CA ARG A 695 8.10 65.33 23.54
C ARG A 695 6.76 64.78 23.05
N GLU A 696 5.98 65.59 22.36
CA GLU A 696 4.70 65.19 21.76
C GLU A 696 4.87 64.10 20.69
N LYS A 697 5.90 64.21 19.84
CA LYS A 697 6.18 63.18 18.83
C LYS A 697 6.63 61.87 19.47
N LYS A 698 7.42 61.93 20.53
CA LYS A 698 7.81 60.72 21.29
C LYS A 698 6.60 60.02 21.90
N THR A 699 5.65 60.74 22.50
CA THR A 699 4.44 60.12 23.06
C THR A 699 3.58 59.46 21.99
N ILE A 700 3.44 60.08 20.81
CA ILE A 700 2.71 59.46 19.68
C ILE A 700 3.42 58.19 19.19
N ILE A 701 4.76 58.21 19.10
CA ILE A 701 5.52 57.02 18.69
C ILE A 701 5.31 55.88 19.68
N THR A 702 5.36 56.14 20.99
CA THR A 702 5.13 55.11 22.01
C THR A 702 3.71 54.56 21.98
N GLU A 703 2.70 55.39 21.67
CA GLU A 703 1.32 54.92 21.51
C GLU A 703 1.16 54.01 20.29
N LEU A 704 1.77 54.37 19.15
CA LEU A 704 1.76 53.55 17.94
C LEU A 704 2.53 52.24 18.11
N GLU A 705 3.62 52.23 18.88
CA GLU A 705 4.38 51.01 19.19
C GLU A 705 3.54 50.02 20.01
N LEU A 706 2.77 50.51 20.99
CA LEU A 706 1.82 49.68 21.74
C LEU A 706 0.68 49.13 20.87
N GLU A 707 0.24 49.89 19.87
CA GLU A 707 -0.80 49.43 18.92
C GLU A 707 -0.26 48.36 17.96
N ILE A 708 1.00 48.49 17.53
CA ILE A 708 1.71 47.47 16.74
C ILE A 708 1.82 46.17 17.54
N GLU A 709 2.28 46.24 18.79
CA GLU A 709 2.43 45.08 19.68
C GLU A 709 1.11 44.32 19.84
N LYS A 710 0.00 45.04 20.09
CA LYS A 710 -1.34 44.42 20.16
C LYS A 710 -1.79 43.77 18.86
N CYS A 711 -1.42 44.33 17.71
CA CYS A 711 -1.73 43.74 16.42
C CYS A 711 -0.90 42.47 16.19
N ASP A 712 0.38 42.48 16.59
CA ASP A 712 1.28 41.32 16.48
C ASP A 712 0.81 40.17 17.38
N GLU A 713 0.45 40.43 18.64
CA GLU A 713 -0.15 39.45 19.55
C GLU A 713 -1.43 38.82 18.93
N ARG A 714 -2.26 39.64 18.28
CA ARG A 714 -3.49 39.14 17.64
C ARG A 714 -3.19 38.30 16.40
N ILE A 715 -2.17 38.67 15.63
CA ILE A 715 -1.71 37.90 14.47
C ILE A 715 -1.15 36.56 14.94
N GLU A 716 -0.30 36.54 15.98
CA GLU A 716 0.28 35.32 16.53
C GLU A 716 -0.81 34.36 17.03
N PHE A 717 -1.81 34.86 17.76
CA PHE A 717 -2.97 34.08 18.17
C PHE A 717 -3.71 33.43 16.99
N LEU A 718 -3.97 34.20 15.92
CA LEU A 718 -4.65 33.68 14.73
C LEU A 718 -3.81 32.65 13.98
N VAL A 719 -2.48 32.83 13.92
CA VAL A 719 -1.54 31.86 13.31
C VAL A 719 -1.55 30.55 14.10
N THR A 720 -1.58 30.59 15.43
CA THR A 720 -1.70 29.39 16.25
C THR A 720 -3.02 28.66 15.98
N CYS A 721 -4.15 29.36 15.92
CA CYS A 721 -5.44 28.75 15.58
C CYS A 721 -5.46 28.12 14.18
N ILE A 722 -4.83 28.76 13.18
CA ILE A 722 -4.70 28.17 11.84
C ILE A 722 -3.89 26.87 11.90
N ARG A 723 -2.78 26.84 12.65
CA ARG A 723 -1.94 25.65 12.80
C ARG A 723 -2.69 24.47 13.43
N GLU A 724 -3.52 24.74 14.43
CA GLU A 724 -4.38 23.71 15.07
C GLU A 724 -5.42 23.15 14.07
N LEU A 725 -6.05 24.01 13.27
CA LEU A 725 -6.97 23.56 12.22
C LEU A 725 -6.27 22.75 11.12
N ASP A 726 -5.05 23.13 10.73
CA ASP A 726 -4.27 22.37 9.75
C ASP A 726 -3.90 20.97 10.28
N THR A 727 -3.60 20.83 11.57
CA THR A 727 -3.37 19.51 12.19
C THR A 727 -4.63 18.65 12.17
N GLU A 728 -5.80 19.23 12.46
CA GLU A 728 -7.08 18.51 12.40
C GLU A 728 -7.44 18.07 10.96
N ILE A 729 -7.20 18.95 9.97
CA ILE A 729 -7.37 18.60 8.55
C ILE A 729 -6.44 17.44 8.16
N HIS A 730 -5.20 17.44 8.65
CA HIS A 730 -4.26 16.36 8.37
C HIS A 730 -4.74 15.02 8.96
N GLU A 731 -5.20 15.00 10.20
CA GLU A 731 -5.77 13.81 10.85
C GLU A 731 -7.00 13.28 10.10
N LEU A 732 -7.92 14.17 9.71
CA LEU A 732 -9.10 13.80 8.91
C LEU A 732 -8.70 13.24 7.54
N THR A 733 -7.63 13.77 6.93
CA THR A 733 -7.10 13.28 5.66
C THR A 733 -6.53 11.87 5.79
N ILE A 734 -5.85 11.56 6.89
CA ILE A 734 -5.37 10.21 7.20
C ILE A 734 -6.56 9.26 7.36
N ILE A 735 -7.59 9.65 8.10
CA ILE A 735 -8.80 8.85 8.30
C ILE A 735 -9.52 8.58 6.96
N LEU A 736 -9.59 9.56 6.07
CA LEU A 736 -10.17 9.39 4.73
C LEU A 736 -9.37 8.38 3.90
N HIS A 737 -8.04 8.48 3.87
CA HIS A 737 -7.20 7.52 3.16
C HIS A 737 -7.39 6.09 3.70
N GLN A 738 -7.40 5.91 5.03
CA GLN A 738 -7.67 4.61 5.64
C GLN A 738 -9.04 4.06 5.24
N ARG A 739 -10.07 4.91 5.13
CA ARG A 739 -11.41 4.51 4.67
C ARG A 739 -11.42 4.13 3.20
N ASP A 740 -10.72 4.86 2.35
CA ASP A 740 -10.61 4.55 0.92
C ASP A 740 -9.85 3.24 0.67
N ASP A 741 -8.81 2.96 1.44
CA ASP A 741 -8.10 1.68 1.38
C ASP A 741 -9.00 0.53 1.85
N ARG A 742 -9.78 0.74 2.91
CA ARG A 742 -10.78 -0.25 3.35
C ARG A 742 -11.90 -0.46 2.33
N LEU A 743 -12.34 0.58 1.64
CA LEU A 743 -13.28 0.47 0.52
C LEU A 743 -12.67 -0.28 -0.66
N ARG A 744 -11.37 -0.10 -0.93
CA ARG A 744 -10.63 -0.84 -1.95
C ARG A 744 -10.53 -2.32 -1.61
N GLU A 745 -10.17 -2.65 -0.38
CA GLU A 745 -10.13 -4.02 0.13
C GLU A 745 -11.51 -4.68 0.06
N LEU A 746 -12.55 -3.97 0.50
CA LEU A 746 -13.95 -4.43 0.37
C LEU A 746 -14.35 -4.64 -1.09
N ASN A 747 -13.95 -3.77 -2.01
CA ASN A 747 -14.22 -3.95 -3.45
C ASN A 747 -13.44 -5.12 -4.05
N GLU A 748 -12.23 -5.41 -3.57
CA GLU A 748 -11.48 -6.61 -3.97
C GLU A 748 -12.15 -7.90 -3.46
N ILE A 749 -12.64 -7.89 -2.21
CA ILE A 749 -13.36 -9.02 -1.60
C ILE A 749 -14.75 -9.22 -2.24
N VAL A 750 -15.47 -8.13 -2.51
CA VAL A 750 -16.84 -8.16 -3.10
C VAL A 750 -16.79 -8.42 -4.61
N GLY A 751 -15.62 -8.30 -5.23
CA GLY A 751 -15.28 -9.04 -6.42
C GLY A 751 -15.03 -8.15 -7.64
N ARG A 752 -13.99 -8.52 -8.38
CA ARG A 752 -13.96 -8.25 -9.82
C ARG A 752 -15.29 -8.77 -10.38
N PRO A 753 -16.16 -7.93 -10.96
CA PRO A 753 -17.28 -8.44 -11.71
C PRO A 753 -16.67 -9.32 -12.79
N GLN A 754 -16.78 -10.64 -12.64
CA GLN A 754 -16.47 -11.54 -13.75
C GLN A 754 -17.29 -11.01 -14.92
N PRO A 755 -16.69 -10.82 -16.11
CA PRO A 755 -17.45 -10.40 -17.27
C PRO A 755 -18.59 -11.39 -17.41
N VAL A 756 -19.78 -10.96 -16.99
CA VAL A 756 -20.93 -11.85 -16.93
C VAL A 756 -21.19 -12.12 -18.39
N ASP A 757 -20.96 -13.35 -18.79
CA ASP A 757 -21.24 -13.79 -20.14
C ASP A 757 -22.77 -13.87 -20.25
N ILE A 758 -23.42 -12.71 -20.45
CA ILE A 758 -24.88 -12.53 -20.45
C ILE A 758 -25.43 -13.10 -21.76
N HIS A 759 -25.24 -14.40 -21.95
CA HIS A 759 -25.95 -15.19 -22.92
C HIS A 759 -27.38 -15.39 -22.41
N TYR A 760 -28.35 -15.04 -23.24
CA TYR A 760 -29.76 -15.29 -22.96
C TYR A 760 -29.99 -16.78 -22.68
N LYS A 761 -30.36 -17.14 -21.45
CA LYS A 761 -30.65 -18.53 -21.05
C LYS A 761 -32.10 -18.88 -21.35
N ALA A 762 -32.34 -19.67 -22.39
CA ALA A 762 -33.67 -20.20 -22.68
C ALA A 762 -34.20 -21.11 -21.55
N VAL A 763 -35.51 -21.02 -21.30
CA VAL A 763 -36.22 -21.95 -20.42
C VAL A 763 -36.50 -23.25 -21.17
N LYS A 764 -35.83 -24.32 -20.74
CA LYS A 764 -35.99 -25.67 -21.31
C LYS A 764 -37.46 -26.06 -21.36
N GLY A 765 -37.95 -26.45 -22.55
CA GLY A 765 -39.33 -26.87 -22.79
C GLY A 765 -40.23 -25.83 -23.45
N ASP A 766 -39.84 -24.55 -23.51
CA ASP A 766 -40.52 -23.55 -24.35
C ASP A 766 -39.84 -23.44 -25.70
N LYS A 767 -40.43 -24.06 -26.73
CA LYS A 767 -39.89 -24.06 -28.10
C LYS A 767 -39.68 -22.66 -28.68
N VAL A 768 -40.52 -21.69 -28.31
CA VAL A 768 -40.36 -20.29 -28.78
C VAL A 768 -39.10 -19.70 -28.18
N ASP A 769 -38.84 -20.00 -26.90
CA ASP A 769 -37.72 -19.49 -26.13
C ASP A 769 -36.39 -20.11 -26.54
N GLU A 770 -36.38 -21.43 -26.76
CA GLU A 770 -35.23 -22.16 -27.30
C GLU A 770 -34.84 -21.65 -28.69
N MET A 771 -35.82 -21.45 -29.59
CA MET A 771 -35.56 -20.86 -30.90
C MET A 771 -35.08 -19.41 -30.77
N LEU A 772 -35.62 -18.64 -29.83
CA LEU A 772 -35.21 -17.25 -29.65
C LEU A 772 -33.75 -17.15 -29.18
N ALA A 773 -33.33 -18.00 -28.22
CA ALA A 773 -31.94 -18.05 -27.77
C ALA A 773 -30.95 -18.29 -28.92
N MET A 774 -31.28 -19.19 -29.85
CA MET A 774 -30.45 -19.45 -31.03
C MET A 774 -30.28 -18.22 -31.94
N TYR A 775 -31.28 -17.33 -32.01
CA TYR A 775 -31.21 -16.11 -32.80
C TYR A 775 -30.62 -14.92 -32.04
N LEU A 776 -30.49 -15.02 -30.71
CA LEU A 776 -29.92 -13.97 -29.86
C LEU A 776 -28.41 -14.16 -29.62
N GLU A 777 -27.84 -15.29 -30.02
CA GLU A 777 -26.40 -15.49 -30.04
C GLU A 777 -25.75 -14.44 -30.97
N GLY A 778 -25.04 -13.47 -30.38
CA GLY A 778 -24.47 -12.31 -31.10
C GLY A 778 -25.38 -11.09 -31.23
N CYS A 779 -26.52 -11.04 -30.53
CA CYS A 779 -27.36 -9.84 -30.48
C CYS A 779 -26.84 -8.83 -29.44
N PRO A 780 -26.48 -7.59 -29.82
CA PRO A 780 -25.97 -6.57 -28.89
C PRO A 780 -27.05 -5.93 -28.01
N VAL A 781 -28.32 -6.32 -28.16
CA VAL A 781 -29.45 -5.73 -27.42
C VAL A 781 -29.92 -6.70 -26.34
N PRO A 782 -30.00 -6.27 -25.07
CA PRO A 782 -30.47 -7.13 -24.01
C PRO A 782 -31.94 -7.53 -24.21
N VAL A 783 -32.24 -8.81 -23.96
CA VAL A 783 -33.59 -9.39 -24.09
C VAL A 783 -34.01 -10.07 -22.79
N LYS A 784 -35.22 -9.75 -22.31
CA LYS A 784 -35.81 -10.34 -21.09
C LYS A 784 -37.16 -11.00 -21.40
N ARG A 785 -37.38 -12.22 -20.91
CA ARG A 785 -38.65 -12.96 -21.08
C ARG A 785 -39.71 -12.45 -20.13
N LEU A 786 -40.90 -12.14 -20.65
CA LEU A 786 -42.08 -11.78 -19.85
C LEU A 786 -43.11 -12.93 -19.74
N GLY A 787 -42.89 -14.02 -20.48
CA GLY A 787 -43.78 -15.18 -20.51
C GLY A 787 -44.90 -15.07 -21.56
N GLY A 788 -45.54 -16.20 -21.88
CA GLY A 788 -46.66 -16.25 -22.83
C GLY A 788 -46.32 -15.80 -24.25
N GLY A 789 -45.07 -15.97 -24.69
CA GLY A 789 -44.56 -15.49 -25.97
C GLY A 789 -44.22 -13.99 -26.00
N PHE A 790 -44.29 -13.27 -24.86
CA PHE A 790 -43.86 -11.88 -24.77
C PHE A 790 -42.42 -11.75 -24.26
N TYR A 791 -41.69 -10.81 -24.86
CA TYR A 791 -40.30 -10.51 -24.54
C TYR A 791 -40.10 -8.98 -24.52
N ILE A 792 -39.14 -8.50 -23.75
CA ILE A 792 -38.61 -7.13 -23.85
C ILE A 792 -37.34 -7.22 -24.69
N PHE A 793 -37.30 -6.52 -25.83
CA PHE A 793 -36.13 -6.36 -26.68
C PHE A 793 -35.68 -4.90 -26.56
N GLY A 794 -34.61 -4.66 -25.79
CA GLY A 794 -34.18 -3.32 -25.41
C GLY A 794 -35.28 -2.56 -24.68
N THR A 795 -35.85 -1.52 -25.29
CA THR A 795 -36.94 -0.73 -24.68
C THR A 795 -38.34 -1.12 -25.16
N ARG A 796 -38.48 -2.16 -26.00
CA ARG A 796 -39.75 -2.55 -26.63
C ARG A 796 -40.26 -3.90 -26.15
N LYS A 797 -41.56 -3.96 -25.87
CA LYS A 797 -42.26 -5.24 -25.71
C LYS A 797 -42.61 -5.83 -27.07
N ILE A 798 -42.16 -7.05 -27.33
CA ILE A 798 -42.40 -7.82 -28.54
C ILE A 798 -43.18 -9.10 -28.23
N TYR A 799 -43.90 -9.62 -29.22
CA TYR A 799 -44.58 -10.91 -29.14
C TYR A 799 -44.03 -11.83 -30.22
N ALA A 800 -43.47 -12.96 -29.81
CA ALA A 800 -42.89 -13.97 -30.68
C ALA A 800 -43.71 -15.27 -30.67
N LYS A 801 -43.85 -15.89 -31.84
CA LYS A 801 -44.52 -17.19 -32.00
C LYS A 801 -43.88 -17.96 -33.16
N ILE A 802 -43.95 -19.28 -33.10
CA ILE A 802 -43.53 -20.15 -34.21
C ILE A 802 -44.69 -20.26 -35.22
N MET A 803 -44.42 -19.89 -36.47
CA MET A 803 -45.33 -20.08 -37.60
C MET A 803 -44.60 -20.83 -38.71
N ASN A 804 -45.15 -21.97 -39.15
CA ASN A 804 -44.56 -22.84 -40.18
C ASN A 804 -43.09 -23.22 -39.87
N GLY A 805 -42.80 -23.53 -38.61
CA GLY A 805 -41.46 -23.90 -38.15
C GLY A 805 -40.46 -22.75 -38.09
N LYS A 806 -40.88 -21.49 -38.35
CA LYS A 806 -40.03 -20.30 -38.27
C LYS A 806 -40.47 -19.39 -37.13
N LEU A 807 -39.50 -18.80 -36.42
CA LEU A 807 -39.77 -17.83 -35.37
C LEU A 807 -40.12 -16.47 -35.98
N VAL A 808 -41.30 -15.96 -35.66
CA VAL A 808 -41.78 -14.66 -36.16
C VAL A 808 -42.19 -13.75 -35.02
N VAL A 809 -41.90 -12.45 -35.18
CA VAL A 809 -42.25 -11.37 -34.24
C VAL A 809 -43.39 -10.54 -34.82
N ARG A 810 -44.39 -10.22 -34.01
CA ARG A 810 -45.52 -9.35 -34.41
C ARG A 810 -45.04 -7.90 -34.56
N VAL A 811 -45.20 -7.30 -35.74
CA VAL A 811 -44.87 -5.89 -36.00
C VAL A 811 -46.00 -5.19 -36.77
N GLY A 812 -46.52 -4.08 -36.24
CA GLY A 812 -47.33 -3.08 -36.99
C GLY A 812 -48.55 -3.56 -37.81
N GLY A 813 -49.03 -4.80 -37.64
CA GLY A 813 -50.12 -5.37 -38.44
C GLY A 813 -49.78 -6.73 -39.09
N GLY A 814 -48.51 -7.10 -39.17
CA GLY A 814 -48.02 -8.36 -39.74
C GLY A 814 -47.12 -9.14 -38.77
N TYR A 815 -46.50 -10.19 -39.29
CA TYR A 815 -45.45 -10.96 -38.63
C TYR A 815 -44.19 -10.84 -39.48
N MET A 816 -43.04 -10.64 -38.84
CA MET A 816 -41.73 -10.53 -39.48
C MET A 816 -40.79 -11.58 -38.90
N PHE A 817 -39.84 -12.08 -39.69
CA PHE A 817 -38.88 -13.07 -39.19
C PHE A 817 -37.97 -12.44 -38.12
N ILE A 818 -37.63 -13.22 -37.09
CA ILE A 818 -36.80 -12.72 -35.98
C ILE A 818 -35.44 -12.20 -36.45
N SER A 819 -34.80 -12.82 -37.45
CA SER A 819 -33.51 -12.37 -37.99
C SER A 819 -33.62 -10.97 -38.63
N GLU A 820 -34.70 -10.73 -39.39
CA GLU A 820 -34.99 -9.44 -39.99
C GLU A 820 -35.38 -8.40 -38.93
N PHE A 821 -36.07 -8.84 -37.87
CA PHE A 821 -36.40 -8.01 -36.72
C PHE A 821 -35.15 -7.51 -35.99
N ILE A 822 -34.23 -8.41 -35.65
CA ILE A 822 -32.99 -8.05 -34.96
C ILE A 822 -32.19 -7.08 -35.82
N ALA A 823 -31.99 -7.36 -37.11
CA ALA A 823 -31.25 -6.47 -38.01
C ALA A 823 -31.88 -5.07 -38.14
N THR A 824 -33.21 -4.98 -38.12
CA THR A 824 -33.92 -3.69 -38.30
C THR A 824 -33.97 -2.87 -37.01
N TYR A 825 -34.05 -3.53 -35.85
CA TYR A 825 -34.35 -2.87 -34.58
C TYR A 825 -33.20 -2.91 -33.56
N SER A 826 -32.08 -3.59 -33.81
CA SER A 826 -30.95 -3.62 -32.88
C SER A 826 -30.32 -2.23 -32.69
N GLU A 827 -29.82 -1.60 -33.74
CA GLU A 827 -29.14 -0.30 -33.66
C GLU A 827 -30.02 0.81 -33.05
N PRO A 828 -31.32 0.96 -33.43
CA PRO A 828 -32.18 1.97 -32.82
C PRO A 828 -32.47 1.73 -31.34
N GLU A 829 -32.42 0.48 -30.87
CA GLU A 829 -32.63 0.17 -29.45
C GLU A 829 -31.37 0.35 -28.62
N ILE A 830 -30.18 0.01 -29.16
CA ILE A 830 -28.89 0.32 -28.50
C ILE A 830 -28.77 1.83 -28.29
N ALA A 831 -29.00 2.64 -29.33
CA ALA A 831 -28.90 4.10 -29.22
C ALA A 831 -29.82 4.68 -28.15
N LYS A 832 -30.99 4.07 -27.92
CA LYS A 832 -31.89 4.47 -26.83
C LYS A 832 -31.36 4.04 -25.46
N LEU A 833 -30.86 2.82 -25.36
CA LEU A 833 -30.31 2.29 -24.12
C LEU A 833 -29.06 3.06 -23.68
N THR A 834 -28.13 3.37 -24.59
CA THR A 834 -26.95 4.20 -24.29
C THR A 834 -27.36 5.58 -23.75
N LYS A 835 -28.40 6.19 -24.32
CA LYS A 835 -28.92 7.48 -23.84
C LYS A 835 -29.54 7.36 -22.45
N ILE A 836 -30.24 6.26 -22.16
CA ILE A 836 -30.81 6.01 -20.84
C ILE A 836 -29.71 5.74 -19.82
N ALA A 837 -28.73 4.90 -20.15
CA ALA A 837 -27.57 4.60 -19.30
C ALA A 837 -26.80 5.89 -18.93
N SER A 838 -26.48 6.72 -19.93
CA SER A 838 -25.82 8.01 -19.70
C SER A 838 -26.66 8.95 -18.83
N ASN A 839 -27.98 8.97 -18.98
CA ASN A 839 -28.86 9.79 -18.13
C ASN A 839 -28.96 9.29 -16.68
N LEU A 840 -28.75 7.99 -16.45
CA LEU A 840 -28.82 7.36 -15.13
C LEU A 840 -27.44 7.22 -14.45
N GLY A 841 -26.36 7.61 -15.13
CA GLY A 841 -25.00 7.44 -14.62
C GLY A 841 -24.55 5.97 -14.55
N VAL A 842 -25.16 5.09 -15.35
CA VAL A 842 -24.81 3.66 -15.40
C VAL A 842 -23.78 3.45 -16.50
N GLU A 843 -22.62 2.87 -16.17
CA GLU A 843 -21.50 2.70 -17.12
C GLU A 843 -21.78 1.66 -18.21
N SER A 844 -22.63 0.66 -17.92
CA SER A 844 -22.96 -0.43 -18.84
C SER A 844 -24.47 -0.52 -19.13
N ILE A 845 -24.82 -0.75 -20.39
CA ILE A 845 -26.22 -0.97 -20.83
C ILE A 845 -26.84 -2.23 -20.21
N TRP A 846 -25.99 -3.20 -19.84
CA TRP A 846 -26.42 -4.50 -19.30
C TRP A 846 -26.89 -4.41 -17.84
N ASP A 847 -26.51 -3.35 -17.14
CA ASP A 847 -26.89 -3.12 -15.74
C ASP A 847 -28.23 -2.37 -15.63
N LEU A 848 -28.86 -2.03 -16.76
CA LEU A 848 -30.17 -1.40 -16.79
C LEU A 848 -31.29 -2.42 -16.48
N ASP A 849 -32.11 -2.15 -15.46
CA ASP A 849 -33.34 -2.91 -15.24
C ASP A 849 -34.39 -2.57 -16.31
N LEU A 850 -34.44 -3.42 -17.34
CA LEU A 850 -35.35 -3.28 -18.46
C LEU A 850 -36.83 -3.36 -18.07
N GLU A 851 -37.18 -4.04 -16.98
CA GLU A 851 -38.56 -4.11 -16.53
C GLU A 851 -39.00 -2.78 -15.92
N GLU A 852 -38.16 -2.18 -15.08
CA GLU A 852 -38.44 -0.88 -14.47
C GLU A 852 -38.54 0.23 -15.52
N LEU A 853 -37.61 0.26 -16.49
CA LEU A 853 -37.64 1.20 -17.61
C LEU A 853 -38.89 1.07 -18.48
N PHE A 854 -39.42 -0.15 -18.61
CA PHE A 854 -40.65 -0.39 -19.36
C PHE A 854 -41.89 0.05 -18.56
N LEU A 855 -41.91 -0.21 -17.25
CA LEU A 855 -43.02 0.13 -16.36
C LEU A 855 -43.13 1.65 -16.12
N ASN A 856 -42.01 2.37 -16.04
CA ASN A 856 -41.99 3.81 -15.76
C ASN A 856 -42.45 4.71 -16.92
N LYS A 857 -42.58 4.20 -18.15
CA LYS A 857 -43.12 4.98 -19.28
C LYS A 857 -44.64 5.20 -19.22
N GLY A 858 -45.33 4.64 -18.22
CA GLY A 858 -46.77 4.74 -18.03
C GLY A 858 -47.29 6.03 -17.38
N GLY A 859 -46.43 6.91 -16.85
CA GLY A 859 -46.92 8.01 -16.02
C GLY A 859 -46.02 9.25 -15.94
N ALA A 860 -45.99 10.06 -17.00
CA ALA A 860 -45.87 11.53 -16.95
C ALA A 860 -45.52 12.06 -18.34
N SER A 861 -46.49 12.65 -19.05
CA SER A 861 -46.13 13.69 -20.02
C SER A 861 -45.65 14.92 -19.24
N PRO A 862 -44.53 15.57 -19.60
CA PRO A 862 -44.09 16.78 -18.95
C PRO A 862 -45.09 17.90 -19.23
N LYS A 863 -45.88 18.28 -18.21
CA LYS A 863 -46.69 19.49 -18.24
C LYS A 863 -45.74 20.67 -18.10
N THR A 864 -45.66 21.47 -19.15
CA THR A 864 -45.05 22.80 -19.13
C THR A 864 -45.77 23.68 -18.12
N SER A 865 -45.00 24.34 -17.28
CA SER A 865 -45.40 25.25 -16.22
C SER A 865 -46.15 26.47 -16.75
N GLY A 866 -47.27 26.80 -16.10
CA GLY A 866 -48.10 27.95 -16.41
C GLY A 866 -49.07 28.24 -15.26
N LEU A 867 -48.58 29.03 -14.30
CA LEU A 867 -49.26 30.00 -13.42
C LEU A 867 -50.79 29.92 -13.23
N ASP A 868 -51.15 29.90 -11.94
CA ASP A 868 -52.21 30.70 -11.30
C ASP A 868 -53.68 30.50 -11.69
N LYS A 869 -54.39 29.79 -10.78
CA LYS A 869 -55.48 30.31 -9.91
C LYS A 869 -56.52 29.23 -9.65
N SER A 870 -56.71 28.94 -8.35
CA SER A 870 -57.87 28.24 -7.81
C SER A 870 -59.17 28.95 -8.23
N PRO A 871 -60.32 28.23 -8.26
CA PRO A 871 -61.15 28.28 -7.06
C PRO A 871 -61.95 27.01 -6.72
N ARG A 872 -62.17 26.85 -5.41
CA ARG A 872 -63.37 26.34 -4.71
C ARG A 872 -64.32 25.41 -5.48
N GLY A 873 -64.38 24.17 -4.97
CA GLY A 873 -65.56 23.67 -4.27
C GLY A 873 -66.59 22.86 -5.08
N GLY A 874 -67.04 21.75 -4.49
CA GLY A 874 -68.39 21.23 -4.73
C GLY A 874 -68.46 19.79 -5.23
N PHE A 875 -68.82 18.92 -4.28
CA PHE A 875 -69.55 17.64 -4.43
C PHE A 875 -70.32 17.45 -5.75
N GLY A 876 -70.37 16.21 -6.24
CA GLY A 876 -71.47 15.82 -7.12
C GLY A 876 -71.22 14.55 -7.92
N SER A 877 -71.80 13.46 -7.44
CA SER A 877 -72.00 12.23 -8.17
C SER A 877 -72.94 12.41 -9.38
N ALA A 878 -72.81 11.46 -10.32
CA ALA A 878 -73.81 11.00 -11.27
C ALA A 878 -73.93 11.67 -12.67
N SER A 879 -73.81 10.76 -13.66
CA SER A 879 -74.66 10.64 -14.85
C SER A 879 -74.55 11.70 -15.95
N PHE A 880 -73.72 11.40 -16.97
CA PHE A 880 -73.79 12.08 -18.27
C PHE A 880 -74.76 11.36 -19.22
N LYS A 881 -75.90 12.02 -19.49
CA LYS A 881 -76.76 11.79 -20.65
C LYS A 881 -76.30 12.69 -21.81
N LYS A 882 -76.42 12.14 -23.02
CA LYS A 882 -76.35 12.81 -24.34
C LYS A 882 -77.11 14.15 -24.37
N SER A 883 -76.56 15.18 -25.04
CA SER A 883 -77.01 15.62 -26.38
C SER A 883 -76.53 17.02 -26.80
N LYS A 884 -76.33 17.15 -28.12
CA LYS A 884 -76.70 18.27 -29.03
C LYS A 884 -76.04 19.67 -28.94
N LYS A 885 -75.37 19.97 -30.07
CA LYS A 885 -75.54 21.11 -31.02
C LYS A 885 -75.15 22.54 -30.62
N GLY A 886 -74.38 23.16 -31.52
CA GLY A 886 -74.26 24.61 -31.79
C GLY A 886 -72.79 24.98 -32.07
N LYS A 887 -72.25 25.02 -33.30
CA LYS A 887 -72.39 26.02 -34.38
C LYS A 887 -72.30 27.48 -33.93
N THR A 888 -71.15 28.11 -34.15
CA THR A 888 -70.86 29.42 -34.80
C THR A 888 -69.36 29.69 -34.62
N ALA A 889 -68.49 29.65 -35.64
CA ALA A 889 -68.30 30.55 -36.78
C ALA A 889 -67.35 31.73 -36.50
N ILE A 890 -66.51 32.02 -37.51
CA ILE A 890 -65.92 33.32 -37.90
C ILE A 890 -64.43 33.56 -37.61
N ASN A 891 -63.67 33.62 -38.73
CA ASN A 891 -62.47 34.39 -39.08
C ASN A 891 -61.19 34.24 -38.22
N GLY A 892 -59.98 34.27 -38.77
CA GLY A 892 -59.54 34.63 -40.11
C GLY A 892 -58.02 34.53 -40.20
N THR A 893 -57.57 34.42 -41.44
CA THR A 893 -56.22 34.40 -41.98
C THR A 893 -55.23 35.41 -41.36
N LYS A 894 -53.96 34.99 -41.21
CA LYS A 894 -52.77 35.62 -41.84
C LYS A 894 -51.44 34.97 -41.37
N ARG A 895 -50.75 34.32 -42.32
CA ARG A 895 -49.27 34.36 -42.46
C ARG A 895 -48.84 35.82 -42.73
N PRO A 896 -47.57 36.28 -42.56
CA PRO A 896 -46.38 35.57 -43.06
C PRO A 896 -44.99 35.93 -42.44
N LYS A 897 -43.94 35.37 -43.09
CA LYS A 897 -42.60 35.93 -43.39
C LYS A 897 -41.39 35.50 -42.55
N THR A 898 -40.56 34.76 -43.27
CA THR A 898 -39.09 34.58 -43.25
C THR A 898 -38.28 35.87 -43.47
N PHE A 899 -37.08 35.96 -42.89
CA PHE A 899 -35.80 36.53 -43.40
C PHE A 899 -34.72 36.33 -42.30
N LYS A 900 -33.67 35.49 -42.43
CA LYS A 900 -32.32 35.63 -43.06
C LYS A 900 -31.36 36.68 -42.47
N GLY A 901 -30.14 36.21 -42.15
CA GLY A 901 -28.89 36.94 -41.88
C GLY A 901 -28.35 36.66 -40.46
N GLY A 902 -27.14 36.16 -40.19
CA GLY A 902 -25.91 36.11 -40.97
C GLY A 902 -24.89 37.11 -40.43
N PHE A 903 -24.12 36.71 -39.42
CA PHE A 903 -22.71 37.00 -39.16
C PHE A 903 -22.13 35.86 -38.34
#